data_AF-G5EI85-F1
#
_entry.id   AF-G5EI85-F1
#
_cell.length_a   1.000
_cell.length_b   1.000
_cell.length_c   1.000
_cell.angle_alpha   90.00
_cell.angle_beta   90.00
_cell.angle_gamma   90.00
#
_symmetry.space_group_name_H-M   'P 1'
#
loop_
_entity.id
_entity.type
_entity.pdbx_description
1 polymer ?
#
loop_
_entity_poly.entity_id
_entity_poly.type
_entity_poly.pdbx_seq_one_letter_code
_entity_poly.pdbx_strand_id
1 'polypeptide(L)'
;MSTKKLKSYTLFSSLLLATVFATNTAFADEAANGSDQTNQSAVSQEQAAQSGQVQSGQSQEAQTDSNNQAVPVTDPTVTEIGKQDNGDGTSTTTSEVTSQDLEKAKADVSQFNEDNKAAVSPAVILSETGMKEQPSVEAAHADNQAQAKAVEDALAAQKGKLDQYKTDMENYQRELDSKPEADKKYQEALAKYEEDRKEYEAQKAAYEEYQKLIAEGIDAGRIEKAQGLIYQNEPNATIALEGVSQFLTKEAVAKHHTDGILDQFNTDKYQTNGTYNADEFTDQNPTTGQEDVWFRIQVGQTITATYTGLENSYYDGKKLSKVVIDYTLNSTTNNDNDALVKLFHDPTKTIFIGAQTSKEGRGDKISITIHPTFFDIDGNRVDLTNNKAIMGLSSLNHWITEYGNHLEAVEVGDNEYIQIPGSSIQNHNGSAYSEKDNQYKTNGSAFNGDGENGWDAINDDGTPRSKSAFYGAGAMTYKGQPFTVTAGGNDQYLPTTIWFSANSVVSVPKDPGQAPEKPEPVEDPKKPEAPKTLELTWHKNIVKETAVNPIPVIPIVPTTVTTVKTPDPQPQPQTPTTPIPVKMAEPKSVAAPVQKQAALPQTGDSNGYGLAAFGVGIVLYAALTLLGSRKMDEHED
;
A
#
# COMPACT_ATOMS: atom_id res chain seq x y z
N MET A 1 12.81 -4.87 16.16
CA MET A 1 12.74 -5.02 14.69
C MET A 1 12.37 -6.46 14.39
N SER A 2 11.36 -6.70 13.55
CA SER A 2 10.90 -8.06 13.23
C SER A 2 11.66 -8.58 12.02
N THR A 3 12.43 -9.65 12.19
CA THR A 3 13.14 -10.33 11.10
C THR A 3 12.16 -11.18 10.29
N LYS A 4 11.53 -10.55 9.29
CA LYS A 4 10.87 -11.30 8.20
C LYS A 4 11.95 -12.13 7.49
N LYS A 5 11.89 -13.46 7.64
CA LYS A 5 12.59 -14.38 6.75
C LYS A 5 11.93 -14.30 5.38
N LEU A 6 12.50 -13.56 4.44
CA LEU A 6 12.21 -13.78 3.03
C LEU A 6 12.99 -15.02 2.59
N LYS A 7 12.26 -16.04 2.13
CA LYS A 7 12.80 -17.04 1.21
C LYS A 7 12.38 -16.59 -0.19
N SER A 8 13.19 -15.72 -0.77
CA SER A 8 13.01 -15.21 -2.13
C SER A 8 14.37 -15.29 -2.82
N TYR A 9 14.59 -16.31 -3.64
CA TYR A 9 15.75 -16.36 -4.54
C TYR A 9 15.38 -15.60 -5.81
N THR A 10 16.10 -14.54 -6.14
CA THR A 10 16.22 -14.04 -7.51
C THR A 10 17.52 -14.61 -8.04
N LEU A 11 17.55 -15.10 -9.29
CA LEU A 11 18.83 -15.11 -9.99
C LEU A 11 19.27 -13.65 -10.12
N PHE A 12 20.47 -13.37 -9.67
CA PHE A 12 21.00 -12.02 -9.59
C PHE A 12 21.63 -11.67 -10.94
N SER A 13 21.21 -10.59 -11.58
CA SER A 13 22.26 -9.69 -12.08
C SER A 13 22.98 -9.16 -10.85
N SER A 14 24.29 -9.37 -10.82
CA SER A 14 25.09 -9.43 -9.60
C SER A 14 25.49 -8.07 -9.04
N LEU A 15 24.58 -7.08 -9.12
CA LEU A 15 24.82 -5.69 -8.72
C LEU A 15 24.05 -5.20 -7.50
N LEU A 16 23.38 -6.10 -6.77
CA LEU A 16 22.65 -5.74 -5.55
C LEU A 16 23.44 -6.01 -4.26
N LEU A 17 24.78 -5.85 -4.28
CA LEU A 17 25.59 -5.67 -3.06
C LEU A 17 27.01 -5.06 -3.26
N ALA A 18 27.12 -3.85 -3.83
CA ALA A 18 28.41 -3.16 -4.01
C ALA A 18 28.61 -1.88 -3.14
N THR A 19 27.98 -1.81 -1.97
CA THR A 19 28.09 -0.67 -1.03
C THR A 19 28.78 -1.00 0.31
N VAL A 20 29.49 -2.15 0.40
CA VAL A 20 30.24 -2.55 1.61
C VAL A 20 31.71 -2.91 1.30
N PHE A 21 32.36 -2.13 0.42
CA PHE A 21 33.82 -2.15 0.25
C PHE A 21 34.39 -0.73 0.23
N ALA A 22 34.29 -0.04 1.37
CA ALA A 22 34.87 1.30 1.56
C ALA A 22 35.55 1.52 2.93
N THR A 23 35.96 0.45 3.62
CA THR A 23 36.85 0.52 4.80
C THR A 23 37.75 -0.72 4.90
N ASN A 24 38.93 -0.69 4.28
CA ASN A 24 40.19 -1.24 4.82
C ASN A 24 41.35 -1.12 3.81
N THR A 25 41.96 0.06 3.74
CA THR A 25 43.34 0.23 3.27
C THR A 25 44.06 1.18 4.20
N ALA A 26 44.79 0.63 5.18
CA ALA A 26 45.82 1.38 5.87
C ALA A 26 47.11 1.28 5.06
N PHE A 27 47.72 2.41 4.68
CA PHE A 27 49.15 2.72 4.90
C PHE A 27 49.57 4.07 4.25
N ALA A 28 50.43 4.80 4.99
CA ALA A 28 51.46 5.74 4.53
C ALA A 28 51.08 7.04 3.76
N ASP A 29 50.81 8.09 4.53
CA ASP A 29 51.63 9.32 4.71
C ASP A 29 52.19 10.20 3.55
N GLU A 30 52.22 11.50 3.90
CA GLU A 30 53.05 12.64 3.46
C GLU A 30 52.83 13.42 2.12
N ALA A 31 52.46 14.70 2.29
CA ALA A 31 52.62 15.90 1.43
C ALA A 31 51.94 15.95 0.02
N ALA A 32 51.18 16.99 -0.36
CA ALA A 32 51.50 18.43 -0.25
C ALA A 32 50.31 19.39 -0.49
N ASN A 33 50.52 20.66 -0.14
CA ASN A 33 49.65 21.86 -0.26
C ASN A 33 48.69 21.99 -1.47
N GLY A 34 47.50 22.59 -1.23
CA GLY A 34 46.73 23.29 -2.26
C GLY A 34 45.34 23.79 -1.82
N SER A 35 45.24 25.11 -1.58
CA SER A 35 44.05 26.01 -1.65
C SER A 35 42.76 25.51 -2.35
N ASP A 36 41.52 25.90 -2.00
CA ASP A 36 41.08 27.10 -1.24
C ASP A 36 39.60 27.02 -0.76
N GLN A 37 39.20 27.95 0.14
CA GLN A 37 37.83 28.53 0.33
C GLN A 37 36.58 27.61 0.37
N THR A 38 35.77 27.50 1.44
CA THR A 38 35.08 28.57 2.19
C THR A 38 34.38 27.96 3.43
N ASN A 39 34.74 28.38 4.64
CA ASN A 39 34.07 29.43 5.45
C ASN A 39 32.81 28.96 6.22
N GLN A 40 33.03 28.29 7.36
CA GLN A 40 32.07 28.25 8.47
C GLN A 40 32.02 29.62 9.18
N SER A 41 30.91 29.92 9.86
CA SER A 41 30.90 30.93 10.93
C SER A 41 29.89 30.53 12.01
N ALA A 42 30.41 30.07 13.15
CA ALA A 42 29.67 29.98 14.40
C ALA A 42 30.06 31.16 15.29
N VAL A 43 29.10 31.78 15.98
CA VAL A 43 29.37 32.63 17.15
C VAL A 43 28.34 32.35 18.25
N SER A 44 28.79 31.53 19.20
CA SER A 44 28.73 31.68 20.66
C SER A 44 27.47 32.21 21.37
N GLN A 45 27.05 31.43 22.37
CA GLN A 45 26.20 31.82 23.50
C GLN A 45 27.02 32.45 24.64
N GLU A 46 26.33 33.16 25.55
CA GLU A 46 26.47 33.31 27.03
C GLU A 46 25.64 34.58 27.44
N GLN A 47 25.07 34.83 28.62
CA GLN A 47 24.75 34.15 29.90
C GLN A 47 23.63 35.01 30.58
N ALA A 48 22.82 34.63 31.59
CA ALA A 48 22.64 33.37 32.35
C ALA A 48 21.23 33.28 33.01
N ALA A 49 20.78 32.04 33.24
CA ALA A 49 20.00 31.48 34.37
C ALA A 49 19.35 32.35 35.47
N GLN A 50 18.07 32.04 35.79
CA GLN A 50 17.52 31.59 37.11
C GLN A 50 15.97 31.58 37.01
N SER A 51 15.27 30.44 36.97
CA SER A 51 14.92 29.50 38.06
C SER A 51 13.92 30.06 39.10
N GLY A 52 12.70 29.52 39.11
CA GLY A 52 11.70 29.80 40.16
C GLY A 52 10.34 29.13 39.91
N GLN A 53 10.05 28.06 40.67
CA GLN A 53 8.67 27.64 40.98
C GLN A 53 8.01 28.78 41.82
N VAL A 54 6.69 28.92 41.95
CA VAL A 54 5.81 28.10 42.80
C VAL A 54 4.35 28.52 42.54
N GLN A 55 3.51 27.53 42.25
CA GLN A 55 2.26 27.18 42.94
C GLN A 55 1.33 28.27 43.55
N SER A 56 0.05 28.16 43.19
CA SER A 56 -1.19 28.48 43.93
C SER A 56 -1.12 29.21 45.29
N GLY A 57 -1.93 30.27 45.44
CA GLY A 57 -2.47 30.66 46.75
C GLY A 57 -3.04 32.07 46.86
N GLN A 58 -4.36 32.16 47.11
CA GLN A 58 -5.03 33.26 47.83
C GLN A 58 -4.88 34.69 47.28
N SER A 59 -5.83 35.08 46.42
CA SER A 59 -6.28 36.48 46.38
C SER A 59 -7.02 36.80 47.69
N GLN A 60 -6.50 37.75 48.46
CA GLN A 60 -7.16 38.26 49.67
C GLN A 60 -8.38 39.13 49.34
N GLU A 61 -9.30 39.15 50.29
CA GLU A 61 -10.49 40.00 50.30
C GLU A 61 -10.09 41.49 50.23
N ALA A 62 -10.73 42.22 49.31
CA ALA A 62 -10.85 43.67 49.38
C ALA A 62 -12.34 44.01 49.29
N GLN A 63 -12.98 44.05 50.45
CA GLN A 63 -14.34 44.57 50.62
C GLN A 63 -14.40 46.00 50.09
N THR A 64 -15.22 46.26 49.08
CA THR A 64 -15.72 47.60 48.77
C THR A 64 -17.23 47.58 48.91
N ASP A 65 -17.70 48.17 50.02
CA ASP A 65 -19.12 48.30 50.33
C ASP A 65 -19.83 49.15 49.28
N SER A 66 -20.42 48.50 48.27
CA SER A 66 -21.50 49.08 47.48
C SER A 66 -22.81 48.90 48.23
N ASN A 67 -22.99 49.72 49.26
CA ASN A 67 -24.23 49.83 50.02
C ASN A 67 -25.29 50.54 49.15
N ASN A 68 -25.76 49.85 48.12
CA ASN A 68 -26.95 50.23 47.38
C ASN A 68 -27.93 49.08 47.58
N GLN A 69 -28.94 49.30 48.42
CA GLN A 69 -30.08 48.41 48.50
C GLN A 69 -30.68 48.35 47.10
N ALA A 70 -30.50 47.23 46.40
CA ALA A 70 -31.30 46.92 45.24
C ALA A 70 -32.75 46.84 45.75
N VAL A 71 -33.51 47.91 45.48
CA VAL A 71 -34.97 47.86 45.51
C VAL A 71 -35.35 46.60 44.75
N PRO A 72 -36.24 45.72 45.28
CA PRO A 72 -36.69 44.57 44.51
C PRO A 72 -37.25 45.08 43.19
N VAL A 73 -36.51 44.87 42.10
CA VAL A 73 -36.93 45.29 40.76
C VAL A 73 -38.11 44.39 40.44
N THR A 74 -39.31 44.95 40.57
CA THR A 74 -40.53 44.26 40.16
C THR A 74 -40.43 43.99 38.68
N ASP A 75 -40.54 42.72 38.30
CA ASP A 75 -40.71 42.29 36.91
C ASP A 75 -42.18 41.89 36.74
N PRO A 76 -42.96 42.52 35.83
CA PRO A 76 -42.56 43.63 34.96
C PRO A 76 -42.25 44.94 35.69
N THR A 77 -41.35 45.74 35.11
CA THR A 77 -41.16 47.13 35.51
C THR A 77 -42.09 48.03 34.70
N VAL A 78 -42.88 48.86 35.39
CA VAL A 78 -43.88 49.75 34.78
C VAL A 78 -43.45 51.20 34.99
N THR A 79 -43.26 51.93 33.89
CA THR A 79 -42.82 53.35 33.90
C THR A 79 -43.89 54.22 33.26
N GLU A 80 -44.43 55.21 33.98
CA GLU A 80 -45.33 56.22 33.40
C GLU A 80 -44.56 57.06 32.37
N ILE A 81 -44.98 57.00 31.09
CA ILE A 81 -44.35 57.73 29.98
C ILE A 81 -45.21 58.91 29.48
N GLY A 82 -46.45 59.01 29.95
CA GLY A 82 -47.31 60.16 29.69
C GLY A 82 -48.67 60.04 30.37
N LYS A 83 -49.27 61.18 30.69
CA LYS A 83 -50.61 61.25 31.29
C LYS A 83 -51.45 62.32 30.62
N GLN A 84 -52.66 61.96 30.25
CA GLN A 84 -53.62 62.82 29.57
C GLN A 84 -54.87 62.99 30.45
N ASP A 85 -55.26 64.23 30.73
CA ASP A 85 -56.58 64.52 31.27
C ASP A 85 -57.62 64.39 30.16
N ASN A 86 -58.67 63.59 30.38
CA ASN A 86 -59.70 63.33 29.38
C ASN A 86 -60.79 64.41 29.36
N GLY A 87 -60.80 65.34 30.33
CA GLY A 87 -61.75 66.44 30.42
C GLY A 87 -63.15 66.06 30.95
N ASP A 88 -63.37 64.79 31.29
CA ASP A 88 -64.63 64.21 31.78
C ASP A 88 -64.59 63.84 33.29
N GLY A 89 -63.50 64.17 33.98
CA GLY A 89 -63.22 63.74 35.35
C GLY A 89 -62.37 62.48 35.45
N THR A 90 -61.90 61.93 34.33
CA THR A 90 -60.93 60.84 34.28
C THR A 90 -59.58 61.29 33.71
N SER A 91 -58.51 60.55 34.00
CA SER A 91 -57.22 60.70 33.34
C SER A 91 -56.72 59.36 32.80
N THR A 92 -56.16 59.38 31.59
CA THR A 92 -55.52 58.23 30.95
C THR A 92 -54.02 58.30 31.20
N THR A 93 -53.48 57.40 32.01
CA THR A 93 -52.03 57.20 32.15
C THR A 93 -51.57 56.19 31.11
N THR A 94 -50.53 56.52 30.34
CA THR A 94 -49.81 55.60 29.45
C THR A 94 -48.50 55.21 30.10
N SER A 95 -48.28 53.90 30.27
CA SER A 95 -47.07 53.36 30.88
C SER A 95 -46.35 52.42 29.93
N GLU A 96 -45.02 52.55 29.84
CA GLU A 96 -44.16 51.54 29.20
C GLU A 96 -43.96 50.37 30.18
N VAL A 97 -44.11 49.15 29.69
CA VAL A 97 -43.90 47.93 30.45
C VAL A 97 -42.67 47.22 29.91
N THR A 98 -41.62 47.11 30.71
CA THR A 98 -40.38 46.40 30.38
C THR A 98 -40.29 45.08 31.15
N SER A 99 -39.48 44.15 30.65
CA SER A 99 -39.20 42.87 31.30
C SER A 99 -37.71 42.56 31.30
N GLN A 100 -37.23 41.93 32.37
CA GLN A 100 -35.84 41.52 32.49
C GLN A 100 -35.46 40.48 31.43
N ASP A 101 -36.39 39.58 31.07
CA ASP A 101 -36.19 38.56 30.03
C ASP A 101 -35.87 39.20 28.66
N LEU A 102 -36.61 40.26 28.29
CA LEU A 102 -36.44 40.94 27.00
C LEU A 102 -35.16 41.78 26.94
N GLU A 103 -34.80 42.47 28.04
CA GLU A 103 -33.52 43.20 28.10
C GLU A 103 -32.31 42.26 28.11
N LYS A 104 -32.42 41.11 28.80
CA LYS A 104 -31.43 40.04 28.72
C LYS A 104 -31.27 39.51 27.29
N ALA A 105 -32.37 39.19 26.60
CA ALA A 105 -32.32 38.67 25.24
C ALA A 105 -31.66 39.66 24.24
N LYS A 106 -31.86 40.98 24.42
CA LYS A 106 -31.15 42.02 23.66
C LYS A 106 -29.64 42.04 23.94
N ALA A 107 -29.26 41.92 25.22
CA ALA A 107 -27.87 41.85 25.63
C ALA A 107 -27.17 40.59 25.09
N ASP A 108 -27.85 39.44 25.13
CA ASP A 108 -27.36 38.16 24.57
C ASP A 108 -27.12 38.27 23.05
N VAL A 109 -27.98 38.97 22.30
CA VAL A 109 -27.73 39.27 20.87
C VAL A 109 -26.50 40.13 20.66
N SER A 110 -26.28 41.14 21.53
CA SER A 110 -25.10 42.01 21.46
C SER A 110 -23.80 41.23 21.74
N GLN A 111 -23.81 40.37 22.76
CA GLN A 111 -22.69 39.50 23.09
C GLN A 111 -22.43 38.47 21.98
N PHE A 112 -23.48 37.84 21.45
CA PHE A 112 -23.36 36.87 20.36
C PHE A 112 -22.74 37.46 19.10
N ASN A 113 -23.05 38.73 18.78
CA ASN A 113 -22.41 39.42 17.66
C ASN A 113 -20.91 39.65 17.89
N GLU A 114 -20.51 40.07 19.09
CA GLU A 114 -19.09 40.28 19.43
C GLU A 114 -18.29 38.98 19.45
N ASP A 115 -18.84 37.92 20.04
CA ASP A 115 -18.22 36.58 20.10
C ASP A 115 -17.95 35.99 18.71
N ASN A 116 -18.71 36.41 17.70
CA ASN A 116 -18.74 35.78 16.38
C ASN A 116 -18.35 36.69 15.21
N LYS A 117 -17.95 37.95 15.48
CA LYS A 117 -17.55 38.96 14.49
C LYS A 117 -16.49 38.50 13.49
N ALA A 118 -15.64 37.54 13.87
CA ALA A 118 -14.59 36.98 13.01
C ALA A 118 -15.12 36.03 11.92
N ALA A 119 -16.33 35.47 12.11
CA ALA A 119 -17.00 34.61 11.15
C ALA A 119 -18.08 35.36 10.36
N VAL A 120 -18.93 36.13 11.04
CA VAL A 120 -19.99 36.97 10.44
C VAL A 120 -20.19 38.22 11.29
N SER A 121 -20.27 39.40 10.68
CA SER A 121 -20.44 40.67 11.40
C SER A 121 -21.43 41.61 10.69
N PRO A 122 -22.59 41.94 11.31
CA PRO A 122 -23.19 41.27 12.46
C PRO A 122 -23.74 39.89 12.09
N ALA A 123 -23.76 38.95 13.04
CA ALA A 123 -24.37 37.63 12.87
C ALA A 123 -25.90 37.68 13.04
N VAL A 124 -26.40 38.64 13.83
CA VAL A 124 -27.82 38.93 14.09
C VAL A 124 -28.04 40.45 14.10
N ILE A 125 -29.03 40.95 13.39
CA ILE A 125 -29.52 42.33 13.50
C ILE A 125 -30.85 42.29 14.26
N LEU A 126 -30.98 43.09 15.32
CA LEU A 126 -32.19 43.20 16.14
C LEU A 126 -32.73 44.63 16.07
N SER A 127 -33.84 44.82 15.36
CA SER A 127 -34.43 46.14 15.09
C SER A 127 -35.65 46.42 15.95
N GLU A 128 -35.76 47.64 16.50
CA GLU A 128 -36.97 48.10 17.18
C GLU A 128 -38.06 48.48 16.15
N THR A 129 -39.29 48.09 16.43
CA THR A 129 -40.50 48.42 15.66
C THR A 129 -41.48 49.23 16.51
N GLY A 130 -42.54 49.77 15.90
CA GLY A 130 -43.46 50.68 16.56
C GLY A 130 -44.09 50.12 17.85
N MET A 131 -44.31 51.01 18.82
CA MET A 131 -44.93 50.66 20.11
C MET A 131 -46.28 49.97 19.94
N LYS A 132 -46.54 48.95 20.76
CA LYS A 132 -47.79 48.19 20.74
C LYS A 132 -48.59 48.41 22.02
N GLU A 133 -49.86 48.71 21.87
CA GLU A 133 -50.79 48.85 22.99
C GLU A 133 -51.31 47.48 23.44
N GLN A 134 -51.28 47.23 24.74
CA GLN A 134 -51.65 45.97 25.37
C GLN A 134 -52.77 46.17 26.39
N PRO A 135 -53.66 45.19 26.58
CA PRO A 135 -54.88 45.36 27.38
C PRO A 135 -54.65 45.40 28.90
N SER A 136 -53.48 44.96 29.38
CA SER A 136 -53.07 45.06 30.79
C SER A 136 -51.55 44.93 30.94
N VAL A 137 -51.04 45.22 32.13
CA VAL A 137 -49.61 45.04 32.49
C VAL A 137 -49.18 43.57 32.36
N GLU A 138 -50.04 42.62 32.74
CA GLU A 138 -49.77 41.19 32.60
C GLU A 138 -49.69 40.77 31.12
N ALA A 139 -50.57 41.30 30.27
CA ALA A 139 -50.53 41.03 28.83
C ALA A 139 -49.28 41.62 28.17
N ALA A 140 -48.86 42.82 28.58
CA ALA A 140 -47.63 43.44 28.12
C ALA A 140 -46.36 42.69 28.57
N HIS A 141 -46.35 42.19 29.82
CA HIS A 141 -45.27 41.34 30.32
C HIS A 141 -45.21 39.99 29.58
N ALA A 142 -46.34 39.31 29.40
CA ALA A 142 -46.41 38.05 28.66
C ALA A 142 -45.98 38.21 27.19
N ASP A 143 -46.30 39.34 26.54
CA ASP A 143 -45.81 39.66 25.20
C ASP A 143 -44.29 39.91 25.19
N ASN A 144 -43.76 40.67 26.16
CA ASN A 144 -42.31 40.85 26.32
C ASN A 144 -41.59 39.50 26.52
N GLN A 145 -42.14 38.58 27.31
CA GLN A 145 -41.60 37.23 27.50
C GLN A 145 -41.67 36.38 26.23
N ALA A 146 -42.76 36.50 25.46
CA ALA A 146 -42.89 35.85 24.16
C ALA A 146 -41.87 36.39 23.14
N GLN A 147 -41.61 37.71 23.13
CA GLN A 147 -40.56 38.33 22.33
C GLN A 147 -39.16 37.87 22.76
N ALA A 148 -38.88 37.84 24.07
CA ALA A 148 -37.62 37.34 24.63
C ALA A 148 -37.36 35.89 24.18
N LYS A 149 -38.35 35.01 24.36
CA LYS A 149 -38.27 33.62 23.90
C LYS A 149 -38.07 33.50 22.39
N ALA A 150 -38.75 34.31 21.58
CA ALA A 150 -38.56 34.30 20.12
C ALA A 150 -37.14 34.72 19.71
N VAL A 151 -36.54 35.69 20.41
CA VAL A 151 -35.13 36.08 20.23
C VAL A 151 -34.20 34.96 20.67
N GLU A 152 -34.40 34.35 21.85
CA GLU A 152 -33.57 33.25 22.36
C GLU A 152 -33.61 32.01 21.45
N ASP A 153 -34.80 31.57 21.01
CA ASP A 153 -34.96 30.43 20.11
C ASP A 153 -34.27 30.68 18.74
N ALA A 154 -34.37 31.91 18.22
CA ALA A 154 -33.74 32.29 16.96
C ALA A 154 -32.21 32.45 17.09
N LEU A 155 -31.73 32.95 18.23
CA LEU A 155 -30.31 33.03 18.56
C LEU A 155 -29.69 31.64 18.67
N ALA A 156 -30.38 30.69 19.32
CA ALA A 156 -29.96 29.29 19.40
C ALA A 156 -29.87 28.64 18.01
N ALA A 157 -30.84 28.91 17.12
CA ALA A 157 -30.81 28.42 15.74
C ALA A 157 -29.65 29.02 14.93
N GLN A 158 -29.33 30.31 15.11
CA GLN A 158 -28.21 30.96 14.43
C GLN A 158 -26.86 30.47 14.97
N LYS A 159 -26.76 30.25 16.30
CA LYS A 159 -25.61 29.61 16.93
C LYS A 159 -25.31 28.24 16.33
N GLY A 160 -26.33 27.39 16.18
CA GLY A 160 -26.17 26.05 15.57
C GLY A 160 -25.61 26.09 14.16
N LYS A 161 -26.09 26.99 13.29
CA LYS A 161 -25.53 27.18 11.93
C LYS A 161 -24.07 27.63 11.95
N LEU A 162 -23.71 28.49 12.91
CA LEU A 162 -22.37 29.05 12.98
C LEU A 162 -21.37 28.07 13.58
N ASP A 163 -21.78 27.27 14.55
CA ASP A 163 -20.96 26.20 15.11
C ASP A 163 -20.74 25.09 14.06
N GLN A 164 -21.74 24.78 13.20
CA GLN A 164 -21.54 23.95 12.00
C GLN A 164 -20.52 24.57 11.02
N TYR A 165 -20.64 25.85 10.68
CA TYR A 165 -19.69 26.54 9.79
C TYR A 165 -18.24 26.50 10.33
N LYS A 166 -18.06 26.62 11.66
CA LYS A 166 -16.74 26.45 12.30
C LYS A 166 -16.20 25.02 12.09
N THR A 167 -17.02 24.00 12.32
CA THR A 167 -16.66 22.58 12.06
C THR A 167 -16.32 22.34 10.59
N ASP A 168 -17.10 22.89 9.66
CA ASP A 168 -16.85 22.75 8.22
C ASP A 168 -15.55 23.47 7.80
N MET A 169 -15.25 24.63 8.39
CA MET A 169 -13.99 25.35 8.18
C MET A 169 -12.78 24.59 8.73
N GLU A 170 -12.90 23.92 9.88
CA GLU A 170 -11.86 23.04 10.43
C GLU A 170 -11.62 21.81 9.54
N ASN A 171 -12.69 21.24 8.97
CA ASN A 171 -12.58 20.14 8.01
C ASN A 171 -11.92 20.59 6.70
N TYR A 172 -12.36 21.73 6.14
CA TYR A 172 -11.75 22.35 4.96
C TYR A 172 -10.25 22.64 5.16
N GLN A 173 -9.86 23.16 6.33
CA GLN A 173 -8.44 23.39 6.63
C GLN A 173 -7.66 22.08 6.71
N ARG A 174 -8.22 21.03 7.34
CA ARG A 174 -7.60 19.71 7.40
C ARG A 174 -7.43 19.07 6.02
N GLU A 175 -8.43 19.20 5.15
CA GLU A 175 -8.35 18.75 3.76
C GLU A 175 -7.27 19.52 2.99
N LEU A 176 -7.24 20.85 3.12
CA LEU A 176 -6.24 21.72 2.51
C LEU A 176 -4.81 21.39 2.98
N ASP A 177 -4.62 21.14 4.27
CA ASP A 177 -3.34 20.75 4.87
C ASP A 177 -2.89 19.35 4.41
N SER A 178 -3.84 18.44 4.15
CA SER A 178 -3.56 17.09 3.64
C SER A 178 -3.28 17.03 2.13
N LYS A 179 -3.75 18.04 1.38
CA LYS A 179 -3.70 18.07 -0.08
C LYS A 179 -2.29 17.90 -0.67
N PRO A 180 -1.22 18.54 -0.15
CA PRO A 180 0.13 18.36 -0.69
C PRO A 180 0.65 16.91 -0.63
N GLU A 181 0.25 16.13 0.38
CA GLU A 181 0.60 14.71 0.47
C GLU A 181 -0.23 13.88 -0.52
N ALA A 182 -1.50 14.22 -0.70
CA ALA A 182 -2.39 13.57 -1.65
C ALA A 182 -1.97 13.83 -3.11
N ASP A 183 -1.62 15.08 -3.44
CA ASP A 183 -1.05 15.48 -4.74
C ASP A 183 0.27 14.75 -5.01
N LYS A 184 1.15 14.62 -4.00
CA LYS A 184 2.40 13.85 -4.14
C LYS A 184 2.11 12.37 -4.47
N LYS A 185 1.19 11.72 -3.75
CA LYS A 185 0.78 10.33 -4.02
C LYS A 185 0.17 10.18 -5.42
N TYR A 186 -0.60 11.16 -5.88
CA TYR A 186 -1.12 11.18 -7.25
C TYR A 186 -0.01 11.25 -8.29
N GLN A 187 1.02 12.09 -8.11
CA GLN A 187 2.16 12.17 -9.05
C GLN A 187 2.98 10.86 -9.06
N GLU A 188 3.21 10.25 -7.90
CA GLU A 188 3.88 8.95 -7.78
C GLU A 188 3.06 7.84 -8.49
N ALA A 189 1.74 7.81 -8.30
CA ALA A 189 0.85 6.88 -8.98
C ALA A 189 0.77 7.13 -10.50
N LEU A 190 0.80 8.39 -10.94
CA LEU A 190 0.77 8.75 -12.36
C LEU A 190 2.06 8.31 -13.07
N ALA A 191 3.22 8.53 -12.45
CA ALA A 191 4.51 8.07 -12.98
C ALA A 191 4.52 6.53 -13.12
N LYS A 192 4.05 5.80 -12.09
CA LYS A 192 3.91 4.34 -12.16
C LYS A 192 2.93 3.90 -13.26
N TYR A 193 1.77 4.54 -13.39
CA TYR A 193 0.83 4.25 -14.48
C TYR A 193 1.46 4.43 -15.86
N GLU A 194 2.27 5.47 -16.07
CA GLU A 194 2.95 5.69 -17.36
C GLU A 194 4.03 4.65 -17.67
N GLU A 195 4.66 4.08 -16.64
CA GLU A 195 5.59 2.96 -16.74
C GLU A 195 4.86 1.64 -17.02
N ASP A 196 3.88 1.28 -16.19
CA ASP A 196 3.07 0.06 -16.30
C ASP A 196 2.35 -0.01 -17.67
N ARG A 197 1.89 1.13 -18.20
CA ARG A 197 1.27 1.21 -19.53
C ARG A 197 2.26 0.91 -20.65
N LYS A 198 3.53 1.33 -20.54
CA LYS A 198 4.55 1.02 -21.57
C LYS A 198 4.86 -0.48 -21.60
N GLU A 199 4.98 -1.10 -20.42
CA GLU A 199 5.13 -2.54 -20.28
C GLU A 199 3.92 -3.29 -20.86
N TYR A 200 2.71 -2.84 -20.53
CA TYR A 200 1.46 -3.42 -21.01
C TYR A 200 1.37 -3.42 -22.55
N GLU A 201 1.63 -2.28 -23.21
CA GLU A 201 1.57 -2.20 -24.67
C GLU A 201 2.66 -3.07 -25.33
N ALA A 202 3.87 -3.17 -24.74
CA ALA A 202 4.93 -4.05 -25.23
C ALA A 202 4.56 -5.55 -25.10
N GLN A 203 4.03 -5.97 -23.95
CA GLN A 203 3.53 -7.33 -23.73
C GLN A 203 2.37 -7.66 -24.66
N LYS A 204 1.44 -6.72 -24.86
CA LYS A 204 0.28 -6.89 -25.72
C LYS A 204 0.67 -7.04 -27.18
N ALA A 205 1.54 -6.19 -27.71
CA ALA A 205 2.03 -6.30 -29.08
C ALA A 205 2.75 -7.64 -29.34
N ALA A 206 3.58 -8.09 -28.38
CA ALA A 206 4.24 -9.39 -28.44
C ALA A 206 3.23 -10.56 -28.43
N TYR A 207 2.21 -10.47 -27.58
CA TYR A 207 1.14 -11.48 -27.49
C TYR A 207 0.28 -11.55 -28.76
N GLU A 208 -0.15 -10.41 -29.30
CA GLU A 208 -0.97 -10.35 -30.52
C GLU A 208 -0.24 -10.93 -31.74
N GLU A 209 1.05 -10.62 -31.93
CA GLU A 209 1.85 -11.23 -32.99
C GLU A 209 2.09 -12.73 -32.74
N TYR A 210 2.31 -13.17 -31.49
CA TYR A 210 2.43 -14.59 -31.18
C TYR A 210 1.14 -15.37 -31.48
N GLN A 211 -0.05 -14.83 -31.16
CA GLN A 211 -1.33 -15.45 -31.52
C GLN A 211 -1.53 -15.56 -33.03
N LYS A 212 -1.08 -14.56 -33.80
CA LYS A 212 -1.09 -14.62 -35.28
C LYS A 212 -0.19 -15.74 -35.81
N LEU A 213 1.05 -15.84 -35.33
CA LEU A 213 1.97 -16.92 -35.72
C LEU A 213 1.43 -18.31 -35.35
N ILE A 214 0.77 -18.45 -34.19
CA ILE A 214 0.08 -19.70 -33.80
C ILE A 214 -1.05 -20.05 -34.78
N ALA A 215 -1.85 -19.07 -35.22
CA ALA A 215 -2.94 -19.30 -36.17
C ALA A 215 -2.43 -19.77 -37.55
N GLU A 216 -1.30 -19.23 -37.99
CA GLU A 216 -0.63 -19.60 -39.25
C GLU A 216 0.20 -20.91 -39.13
N GLY A 217 0.66 -21.26 -37.93
CA GLY A 217 1.46 -22.45 -37.64
C GLY A 217 2.93 -22.36 -38.09
N ILE A 218 3.43 -21.13 -38.26
CA ILE A 218 4.79 -20.82 -38.72
C ILE A 218 5.64 -20.22 -37.60
N ASP A 219 6.96 -20.18 -37.78
CA ASP A 219 7.93 -19.56 -36.87
C ASP A 219 7.68 -19.91 -35.39
N ALA A 220 7.51 -18.91 -34.51
CA ALA A 220 7.18 -19.11 -33.10
C ALA A 220 5.88 -19.90 -32.87
N GLY A 221 4.91 -19.82 -33.78
CA GLY A 221 3.67 -20.60 -33.71
C GLY A 221 3.89 -22.11 -33.75
N ARG A 222 5.04 -22.58 -34.25
CA ARG A 222 5.44 -23.99 -34.17
C ARG A 222 5.62 -24.48 -32.73
N ILE A 223 5.89 -23.59 -31.77
CA ILE A 223 5.97 -23.93 -30.33
C ILE A 223 4.65 -24.55 -29.86
N GLU A 224 3.49 -24.00 -30.23
CA GLU A 224 2.18 -24.59 -29.90
C GLU A 224 1.75 -25.69 -30.88
N LYS A 225 2.10 -25.56 -32.17
CA LYS A 225 1.55 -26.43 -33.23
C LYS A 225 2.36 -27.70 -33.52
N ALA A 226 3.64 -27.71 -33.19
CA ALA A 226 4.58 -28.77 -33.60
C ALA A 226 5.39 -29.35 -32.43
N GLN A 227 5.33 -28.79 -31.22
CA GLN A 227 6.03 -29.36 -30.06
C GLN A 227 5.58 -30.82 -29.82
N GLY A 228 6.55 -31.72 -29.92
CA GLY A 228 6.43 -33.14 -29.62
C GLY A 228 7.34 -33.60 -28.50
N LEU A 229 8.31 -32.78 -28.06
CA LEU A 229 9.11 -33.05 -26.88
C LEU A 229 8.36 -32.54 -25.63
N ILE A 230 8.07 -33.44 -24.71
CA ILE A 230 7.70 -33.12 -23.33
C ILE A 230 8.91 -33.51 -22.49
N TYR A 231 9.54 -32.51 -21.89
CA TYR A 231 10.77 -32.61 -21.11
C TYR A 231 10.83 -31.33 -20.29
N GLN A 232 10.16 -31.31 -19.13
CA GLN A 232 9.82 -30.08 -18.40
C GLN A 232 10.29 -30.12 -16.94
N ASN A 233 10.05 -31.23 -16.25
CA ASN A 233 10.36 -31.41 -14.83
C ASN A 233 10.58 -32.91 -14.55
N GLU A 234 11.77 -33.28 -14.08
CA GLU A 234 12.16 -34.66 -13.76
C GLU A 234 12.81 -34.73 -12.36
N PRO A 235 12.09 -34.37 -11.29
CA PRO A 235 12.63 -34.17 -9.96
C PRO A 235 12.99 -35.48 -9.23
N ASN A 236 12.68 -36.62 -9.83
CA ASN A 236 13.01 -37.96 -9.35
C ASN A 236 14.12 -38.63 -10.20
N ALA A 237 14.68 -37.92 -11.19
CA ALA A 237 15.75 -38.45 -12.02
C ALA A 237 17.03 -38.71 -11.21
N THR A 238 17.74 -39.76 -11.62
CA THR A 238 19.03 -40.17 -11.07
C THR A 238 20.14 -39.93 -12.09
N ILE A 239 21.15 -39.16 -11.71
CA ILE A 239 22.33 -38.83 -12.52
C ILE A 239 23.52 -39.78 -12.24
N ALA A 240 24.17 -40.24 -13.30
CA ALA A 240 25.47 -40.90 -13.27
C ALA A 240 26.46 -40.11 -14.14
N LEU A 241 27.71 -39.96 -13.69
CA LEU A 241 28.70 -39.09 -14.32
C LEU A 241 29.96 -39.85 -14.72
N GLU A 242 30.40 -39.63 -15.97
CA GLU A 242 31.66 -40.13 -16.51
C GLU A 242 32.57 -38.94 -16.89
N GLY A 243 33.89 -39.13 -16.77
CA GLY A 243 34.90 -38.13 -17.12
C GLY A 243 35.25 -37.11 -16.02
N VAL A 244 34.49 -37.03 -14.92
CA VAL A 244 34.79 -36.16 -13.78
C VAL A 244 35.87 -36.79 -12.90
N SER A 245 36.83 -35.98 -12.43
CA SER A 245 37.93 -36.40 -11.55
C SER A 245 38.15 -35.49 -10.34
N GLN A 246 37.33 -34.44 -10.18
CA GLN A 246 37.46 -33.39 -9.17
C GLN A 246 36.07 -32.94 -8.70
N PHE A 247 35.36 -33.81 -7.97
CA PHE A 247 34.10 -33.47 -7.30
C PHE A 247 34.38 -32.63 -6.05
N LEU A 248 33.52 -31.66 -5.71
CA LEU A 248 33.57 -31.04 -4.38
C LEU A 248 33.04 -32.00 -3.32
N THR A 249 33.70 -32.07 -2.16
CA THR A 249 33.22 -32.84 -1.00
C THR A 249 31.92 -32.26 -0.44
N LYS A 250 31.11 -33.06 0.28
CA LYS A 250 29.86 -32.56 0.88
C LYS A 250 30.14 -31.45 1.91
N GLU A 251 31.27 -31.56 2.59
CA GLU A 251 31.82 -30.58 3.53
C GLU A 251 32.16 -29.27 2.83
N ALA A 252 32.83 -29.30 1.66
CA ALA A 252 33.14 -28.12 0.87
C ALA A 252 31.87 -27.44 0.31
N VAL A 253 30.92 -28.23 -0.22
CA VAL A 253 29.62 -27.70 -0.66
C VAL A 253 28.89 -27.03 0.50
N ALA A 254 28.84 -27.66 1.68
CA ALA A 254 28.19 -27.08 2.86
C ALA A 254 28.89 -25.80 3.37
N LYS A 255 30.23 -25.77 3.34
CA LYS A 255 31.05 -24.58 3.68
C LYS A 255 30.73 -23.40 2.76
N HIS A 256 30.67 -23.63 1.46
CA HIS A 256 30.48 -22.56 0.47
C HIS A 256 29.01 -22.20 0.24
N HIS A 257 28.04 -23.06 0.57
CA HIS A 257 26.61 -22.72 0.44
C HIS A 257 26.17 -21.47 1.24
N THR A 258 26.94 -21.02 2.24
CA THR A 258 26.68 -19.75 2.94
C THR A 258 27.24 -18.50 2.24
N ASP A 259 28.09 -18.67 1.22
CA ASP A 259 28.59 -17.58 0.40
C ASP A 259 27.48 -17.01 -0.51
N GLY A 260 27.64 -15.76 -0.95
CA GLY A 260 26.82 -15.19 -2.03
C GLY A 260 27.07 -15.92 -3.36
N ILE A 261 26.11 -15.89 -4.29
CA ILE A 261 26.15 -16.78 -5.46
C ILE A 261 27.40 -16.63 -6.34
N LEU A 262 27.89 -15.39 -6.56
CA LEU A 262 29.15 -15.19 -7.27
C LEU A 262 30.35 -15.81 -6.55
N ASP A 263 30.39 -15.69 -5.22
CA ASP A 263 31.47 -16.23 -4.39
C ASP A 263 31.47 -17.77 -4.38
N GLN A 264 30.31 -18.41 -4.49
CA GLN A 264 30.22 -19.87 -4.66
C GLN A 264 30.88 -20.35 -5.95
N PHE A 265 30.93 -19.50 -6.98
CA PHE A 265 31.61 -19.78 -8.26
C PHE A 265 32.95 -19.07 -8.42
N ASN A 266 33.43 -18.38 -7.37
CA ASN A 266 34.75 -17.78 -7.36
C ASN A 266 35.80 -18.88 -7.16
N THR A 267 36.41 -19.35 -8.26
CA THR A 267 37.40 -20.44 -8.25
C THR A 267 38.57 -20.18 -7.29
N ASP A 268 38.93 -18.91 -7.05
CA ASP A 268 40.02 -18.52 -6.16
C ASP A 268 39.73 -18.88 -4.69
N LYS A 269 38.45 -18.91 -4.27
CA LYS A 269 38.04 -19.28 -2.89
C LYS A 269 38.32 -20.75 -2.55
N TYR A 270 38.50 -21.59 -3.55
CA TYR A 270 38.83 -23.02 -3.43
C TYR A 270 40.34 -23.28 -3.47
N GLN A 271 41.15 -22.22 -3.41
CA GLN A 271 42.61 -22.28 -3.49
C GLN A 271 43.30 -21.66 -2.27
N THR A 272 44.51 -22.14 -1.99
CA THR A 272 45.47 -21.51 -1.09
C THR A 272 46.77 -21.29 -1.88
N ASN A 273 47.25 -20.05 -1.94
CA ASN A 273 48.48 -19.68 -2.67
C ASN A 273 48.52 -20.14 -4.15
N GLY A 274 47.39 -20.04 -4.88
CA GLY A 274 47.31 -20.44 -6.29
C GLY A 274 47.30 -21.96 -6.50
N THR A 275 46.94 -22.74 -5.49
CA THR A 275 46.80 -24.20 -5.57
C THR A 275 45.48 -24.61 -4.92
N TYR A 276 44.68 -25.41 -5.62
CA TYR A 276 43.40 -25.91 -5.10
C TYR A 276 43.57 -26.71 -3.80
N ASN A 277 42.66 -26.48 -2.85
CA ASN A 277 42.64 -27.14 -1.55
C ASN A 277 42.29 -28.62 -1.72
N ALA A 278 43.27 -29.52 -1.61
CA ALA A 278 43.06 -30.95 -1.90
C ALA A 278 41.97 -31.61 -1.03
N ASP A 279 41.74 -31.13 0.20
CA ASP A 279 40.70 -31.65 1.10
C ASP A 279 39.27 -31.26 0.68
N GLU A 280 39.12 -30.28 -0.23
CA GLU A 280 37.83 -29.83 -0.75
C GLU A 280 37.38 -30.60 -1.99
N PHE A 281 38.29 -31.38 -2.60
CA PHE A 281 38.03 -32.14 -3.82
C PHE A 281 38.28 -33.64 -3.64
N THR A 282 37.57 -34.45 -4.42
CA THR A 282 37.72 -35.91 -4.43
C THR A 282 37.51 -36.48 -5.84
N ASP A 283 38.10 -37.65 -6.12
CA ASP A 283 37.95 -38.36 -7.40
C ASP A 283 36.72 -39.28 -7.45
N GLN A 284 36.08 -39.54 -6.31
CA GLN A 284 34.83 -40.30 -6.21
C GLN A 284 33.65 -39.34 -6.10
N ASN A 285 32.55 -39.59 -6.84
CA ASN A 285 31.32 -38.81 -6.66
C ASN A 285 30.79 -38.99 -5.23
N PRO A 286 30.67 -37.93 -4.40
CA PRO A 286 30.24 -38.05 -3.01
C PRO A 286 28.71 -38.10 -2.87
N THR A 287 27.95 -37.95 -3.96
CA THR A 287 26.48 -37.97 -3.97
C THR A 287 25.90 -39.36 -4.28
N THR A 288 24.61 -39.54 -4.03
CA THR A 288 23.88 -40.77 -4.39
C THR A 288 23.34 -40.81 -5.82
N GLY A 289 23.59 -39.75 -6.61
CA GLY A 289 22.96 -39.54 -7.91
C GLY A 289 21.53 -38.99 -7.86
N GLN A 290 20.94 -38.79 -6.67
CA GLN A 290 19.64 -38.13 -6.47
C GLN A 290 19.78 -36.75 -5.81
N GLU A 291 20.98 -36.16 -5.90
CA GLU A 291 21.35 -34.86 -5.33
C GLU A 291 22.09 -34.07 -6.41
N ASP A 292 21.99 -32.74 -6.40
CA ASP A 292 22.80 -31.87 -7.27
C ASP A 292 24.30 -32.12 -7.01
N VAL A 293 25.08 -32.31 -8.08
CA VAL A 293 26.51 -32.63 -7.99
C VAL A 293 27.36 -31.41 -8.30
N TRP A 294 28.36 -31.13 -7.47
CA TRP A 294 29.35 -30.08 -7.71
C TRP A 294 30.70 -30.67 -8.11
N PHE A 295 31.33 -30.12 -9.15
CA PHE A 295 32.65 -30.54 -9.60
C PHE A 295 33.37 -29.44 -10.38
N ARG A 296 34.69 -29.60 -10.55
CA ARG A 296 35.53 -28.76 -11.40
C ARG A 296 35.71 -29.42 -12.78
N ILE A 297 35.59 -28.64 -13.85
CA ILE A 297 35.80 -29.07 -15.24
C ILE A 297 36.90 -28.22 -15.89
N GLN A 298 37.81 -28.86 -16.61
CA GLN A 298 38.96 -28.24 -17.27
C GLN A 298 38.67 -27.97 -18.76
N VAL A 299 39.30 -26.96 -19.34
CA VAL A 299 39.14 -26.64 -20.78
C VAL A 299 39.61 -27.82 -21.63
N GLY A 300 38.78 -28.21 -22.60
CA GLY A 300 38.94 -29.40 -23.44
C GLY A 300 38.44 -30.71 -22.82
N GLN A 301 38.02 -30.71 -21.56
CA GLN A 301 37.41 -31.88 -20.92
C GLN A 301 35.93 -32.00 -21.34
N THR A 302 35.50 -33.23 -21.62
CA THR A 302 34.09 -33.60 -21.80
C THR A 302 33.61 -34.42 -20.61
N ILE A 303 32.47 -34.05 -20.05
CA ILE A 303 31.76 -34.78 -19.00
C ILE A 303 30.48 -35.35 -19.59
N THR A 304 30.27 -36.66 -19.43
CA THR A 304 29.07 -37.35 -19.90
C THR A 304 28.14 -37.61 -18.72
N ALA A 305 26.96 -36.98 -18.74
CA ALA A 305 25.93 -37.16 -17.73
C ALA A 305 24.81 -38.05 -18.24
N THR A 306 24.59 -39.17 -17.56
CA THR A 306 23.54 -40.14 -17.86
C THR A 306 22.42 -39.99 -16.84
N TYR A 307 21.24 -39.54 -17.30
CA TYR A 307 20.06 -39.34 -16.46
C TYR A 307 19.03 -40.43 -16.72
N THR A 308 18.64 -41.16 -15.68
CA THR A 308 17.68 -42.26 -15.73
C THR A 308 16.54 -42.03 -14.73
N GLY A 309 15.49 -42.85 -14.79
CA GLY A 309 14.31 -42.66 -13.93
C GLY A 309 13.43 -41.50 -14.38
N LEU A 310 13.42 -41.20 -15.69
CA LEU A 310 12.55 -40.17 -16.27
C LEU A 310 11.07 -40.60 -16.11
N GLU A 311 10.30 -39.80 -15.38
CA GLU A 311 8.89 -40.08 -15.06
C GLU A 311 7.95 -39.37 -16.03
N ASN A 312 8.27 -38.12 -16.37
CA ASN A 312 7.37 -37.16 -17.01
C ASN A 312 7.72 -36.82 -18.47
N SER A 313 8.82 -37.36 -19.00
CA SER A 313 9.33 -36.99 -20.34
C SER A 313 8.89 -37.94 -21.45
N TYR A 314 8.50 -37.34 -22.58
CA TYR A 314 7.96 -38.01 -23.76
C TYR A 314 8.46 -37.34 -25.05
N TYR A 315 8.49 -38.10 -26.13
CA TYR A 315 8.69 -37.57 -27.48
C TYR A 315 7.67 -38.18 -28.46
N ASP A 316 6.90 -37.31 -29.12
CA ASP A 316 5.80 -37.66 -30.04
C ASP A 316 4.84 -38.72 -29.44
N GLY A 317 4.50 -38.54 -28.15
CA GLY A 317 3.65 -39.44 -27.36
C GLY A 317 4.33 -40.69 -26.80
N LYS A 318 5.60 -40.97 -27.12
CA LYS A 318 6.35 -42.12 -26.60
C LYS A 318 7.16 -41.73 -25.37
N LYS A 319 7.17 -42.55 -24.32
CA LYS A 319 7.94 -42.27 -23.09
C LYS A 319 9.45 -42.36 -23.34
N LEU A 320 10.20 -41.41 -22.79
CA LEU A 320 11.67 -41.45 -22.74
C LEU A 320 12.13 -42.25 -21.51
N SER A 321 13.18 -43.04 -21.65
CA SER A 321 13.76 -43.80 -20.53
C SER A 321 14.96 -43.11 -19.89
N LYS A 322 15.71 -42.38 -20.72
CA LYS A 322 17.04 -41.85 -20.41
C LYS A 322 17.37 -40.68 -21.32
N VAL A 323 18.10 -39.71 -20.79
CA VAL A 323 18.84 -38.73 -21.59
C VAL A 323 20.32 -38.83 -21.22
N VAL A 324 21.19 -38.78 -22.21
CA VAL A 324 22.64 -38.67 -22.02
C VAL A 324 23.05 -37.31 -22.54
N ILE A 325 23.72 -36.50 -21.73
CA ILE A 325 24.14 -35.14 -22.09
C ILE A 325 25.65 -35.05 -21.94
N ASP A 326 26.32 -34.78 -23.06
CA ASP A 326 27.76 -34.46 -23.05
C ASP A 326 27.93 -32.95 -22.85
N TYR A 327 28.84 -32.56 -21.95
CA TYR A 327 29.21 -31.18 -21.62
C TYR A 327 30.71 -31.00 -21.85
N THR A 328 31.11 -30.13 -22.77
CA THR A 328 32.53 -29.86 -23.08
C THR A 328 32.88 -28.41 -22.80
N LEU A 329 33.79 -28.14 -21.86
CA LEU A 329 34.26 -26.77 -21.60
C LEU A 329 35.23 -26.35 -22.72
N ASN A 330 34.87 -25.32 -23.49
CA ASN A 330 35.68 -24.81 -24.59
C ASN A 330 36.60 -23.65 -24.15
N SER A 331 36.16 -22.82 -23.20
CA SER A 331 36.91 -21.70 -22.62
C SER A 331 36.34 -21.29 -21.26
N THR A 332 37.11 -20.50 -20.50
CA THR A 332 36.74 -19.96 -19.18
C THR A 332 37.24 -18.52 -19.01
N THR A 333 36.87 -17.86 -17.92
CA THR A 333 37.31 -16.51 -17.53
C THR A 333 38.48 -16.49 -16.54
N ASN A 334 38.88 -17.64 -15.99
CA ASN A 334 40.00 -17.73 -15.05
C ASN A 334 41.34 -18.05 -15.74
N ASN A 335 42.44 -17.94 -14.98
CA ASN A 335 43.79 -18.24 -15.49
C ASN A 335 44.15 -19.74 -15.43
N ASP A 336 43.46 -20.53 -14.61
CA ASP A 336 43.73 -21.96 -14.41
C ASP A 336 43.13 -22.87 -15.49
N ASN A 337 42.39 -22.28 -16.44
CA ASN A 337 41.70 -22.97 -17.53
C ASN A 337 40.67 -23.99 -17.03
N ASP A 338 39.93 -23.64 -15.98
CA ASP A 338 38.80 -24.42 -15.47
C ASP A 338 37.60 -23.57 -15.06
N ALA A 339 36.52 -24.26 -14.71
CA ALA A 339 35.31 -23.69 -14.14
C ALA A 339 34.74 -24.63 -13.07
N LEU A 340 33.99 -24.05 -12.14
CA LEU A 340 33.18 -24.81 -11.20
C LEU A 340 31.77 -25.00 -11.79
N VAL A 341 31.27 -26.22 -11.68
CA VAL A 341 29.95 -26.63 -12.17
C VAL A 341 29.13 -27.15 -11.00
N LYS A 342 27.92 -26.63 -10.88
CA LYS A 342 26.79 -27.30 -10.23
C LYS A 342 25.93 -27.92 -11.33
N LEU A 343 25.89 -29.25 -11.37
CA LEU A 343 25.07 -30.02 -12.28
C LEU A 343 23.85 -30.56 -11.54
N PHE A 344 22.66 -30.20 -12.01
CA PHE A 344 21.41 -30.60 -11.37
C PHE A 344 21.11 -32.07 -11.63
N HIS A 345 20.56 -32.80 -10.65
CA HIS A 345 20.13 -34.18 -10.88
C HIS A 345 18.84 -34.26 -11.74
N ASP A 346 18.01 -33.22 -11.69
CA ASP A 346 16.95 -32.98 -12.69
C ASP A 346 17.57 -32.37 -13.96
N PRO A 347 17.60 -33.10 -15.09
CA PRO A 347 18.27 -32.64 -16.30
C PRO A 347 17.52 -31.52 -17.03
N THR A 348 16.27 -31.20 -16.68
CA THR A 348 15.54 -30.06 -17.28
C THR A 348 16.03 -28.72 -16.74
N LYS A 349 16.65 -28.71 -15.56
CA LYS A 349 17.38 -27.55 -15.00
C LYS A 349 18.77 -27.36 -15.61
N THR A 350 19.26 -28.38 -16.33
CA THR A 350 20.52 -28.41 -17.09
C THR A 350 21.78 -28.11 -16.28
N ILE A 351 22.29 -26.87 -16.22
CA ILE A 351 23.62 -26.59 -15.65
C ILE A 351 23.75 -25.18 -15.06
N PHE A 352 24.43 -25.05 -13.93
CA PHE A 352 24.95 -23.77 -13.43
C PHE A 352 26.48 -23.85 -13.41
N ILE A 353 27.14 -23.00 -14.19
CA ILE A 353 28.59 -22.96 -14.34
C ILE A 353 29.12 -21.56 -14.05
N GLY A 354 30.31 -21.48 -13.44
CA GLY A 354 30.97 -20.21 -13.18
C GLY A 354 32.45 -20.34 -12.84
N ALA A 355 33.16 -19.22 -12.94
CA ALA A 355 34.58 -19.12 -12.63
C ALA A 355 34.94 -17.68 -12.22
N GLN A 356 36.12 -17.49 -11.60
CA GLN A 356 36.68 -16.15 -11.43
C GLN A 356 36.86 -15.45 -12.79
N THR A 357 36.74 -14.12 -12.82
CA THR A 357 37.18 -13.29 -13.96
C THR A 357 38.58 -12.78 -13.66
N SER A 358 39.61 -13.49 -14.11
CA SER A 358 41.01 -13.23 -13.69
C SER A 358 41.72 -12.14 -14.50
N LYS A 359 41.19 -11.73 -15.66
CA LYS A 359 41.81 -10.75 -16.56
C LYS A 359 40.95 -9.49 -16.75
N GLU A 360 41.60 -8.36 -16.99
CA GLU A 360 40.95 -7.12 -17.42
C GLU A 360 40.48 -7.21 -18.89
N GLY A 361 39.67 -6.23 -19.32
CA GLY A 361 39.36 -6.00 -20.73
C GLY A 361 38.14 -6.74 -21.28
N ARG A 362 37.37 -7.46 -20.43
CA ARG A 362 36.05 -8.03 -20.74
C ARG A 362 36.02 -9.00 -21.94
N GLY A 363 37.18 -9.54 -22.34
CA GLY A 363 37.33 -10.35 -23.56
C GLY A 363 37.27 -11.87 -23.37
N ASP A 364 37.50 -12.36 -22.16
CA ASP A 364 37.36 -13.78 -21.84
C ASP A 364 35.89 -14.15 -21.61
N LYS A 365 35.54 -15.42 -21.87
CA LYS A 365 34.20 -15.97 -21.64
C LYS A 365 34.24 -17.43 -21.23
N ILE A 366 33.32 -17.83 -20.36
CA ILE A 366 32.94 -19.23 -20.19
C ILE A 366 32.23 -19.65 -21.48
N SER A 367 32.63 -20.80 -22.03
CA SER A 367 32.01 -21.38 -23.22
C SER A 367 31.88 -22.88 -23.02
N ILE A 368 30.66 -23.40 -23.10
CA ILE A 368 30.36 -24.81 -22.88
C ILE A 368 29.48 -25.37 -23.99
N THR A 369 29.96 -26.41 -24.66
CA THR A 369 29.20 -27.17 -25.66
C THR A 369 28.33 -28.19 -24.93
N ILE A 370 27.05 -28.27 -25.28
CA ILE A 370 26.07 -29.18 -24.67
C ILE A 370 25.45 -30.05 -25.78
N HIS A 371 25.40 -31.38 -25.57
CA HIS A 371 24.84 -32.32 -26.55
C HIS A 371 23.88 -33.35 -25.91
N PRO A 372 22.57 -33.03 -25.80
CA PRO A 372 21.56 -33.97 -25.31
C PRO A 372 21.20 -35.06 -26.34
N THR A 373 21.31 -36.32 -25.96
CA THR A 373 20.84 -37.50 -26.71
C THR A 373 19.73 -38.20 -25.92
N PHE A 374 18.51 -38.19 -26.46
CA PHE A 374 17.34 -38.84 -25.86
C PHE A 374 17.23 -40.31 -26.29
N PHE A 375 16.75 -41.17 -25.38
CA PHE A 375 16.53 -42.59 -25.61
C PHE A 375 15.10 -43.03 -25.27
N ASP A 376 14.53 -43.91 -26.11
CA ASP A 376 13.23 -44.53 -25.88
C ASP A 376 13.29 -45.67 -24.84
N ILE A 377 12.14 -46.29 -24.53
CA ILE A 377 12.04 -47.35 -23.53
C ILE A 377 12.75 -48.67 -23.92
N ASP A 378 13.03 -48.86 -25.21
CA ASP A 378 13.79 -49.99 -25.73
C ASP A 378 15.31 -49.71 -25.75
N GLY A 379 15.73 -48.49 -25.38
CA GLY A 379 17.12 -48.06 -25.33
C GLY A 379 17.69 -47.57 -26.67
N ASN A 380 16.84 -47.33 -27.67
CA ASN A 380 17.26 -46.77 -28.95
C ASN A 380 17.35 -45.24 -28.87
N ARG A 381 18.21 -44.63 -29.69
CA ARG A 381 18.24 -43.17 -29.86
C ARG A 381 16.94 -42.71 -30.52
N VAL A 382 16.34 -41.66 -29.98
CA VAL A 382 15.14 -41.03 -30.54
C VAL A 382 15.49 -40.31 -31.84
N ASP A 383 14.71 -40.58 -32.90
CA ASP A 383 14.81 -39.89 -34.18
C ASP A 383 14.13 -38.51 -34.10
N LEU A 384 14.91 -37.44 -34.22
CA LEU A 384 14.46 -36.05 -34.13
C LEU A 384 14.21 -35.39 -35.51
N THR A 385 14.38 -36.13 -36.62
CA THR A 385 14.31 -35.56 -37.99
C THR A 385 12.94 -35.01 -38.40
N ASN A 386 11.88 -35.33 -37.64
CA ASN A 386 10.54 -34.74 -37.86
C ASN A 386 10.42 -33.27 -37.40
N ASN A 387 11.47 -32.69 -36.80
CA ASN A 387 11.54 -31.29 -36.35
C ASN A 387 10.49 -30.89 -35.29
N LYS A 388 10.00 -31.84 -34.49
CA LYS A 388 9.06 -31.61 -33.37
C LYS A 388 9.70 -31.36 -32.01
N ALA A 389 10.99 -31.64 -31.82
CA ALA A 389 11.64 -31.33 -30.54
C ALA A 389 11.93 -29.84 -30.48
N ILE A 390 11.17 -29.09 -29.68
CA ILE A 390 11.41 -27.66 -29.48
C ILE A 390 11.92 -27.47 -28.05
N MET A 391 13.03 -26.72 -27.91
CA MET A 391 13.66 -26.41 -26.64
C MET A 391 13.70 -24.91 -26.43
N GLY A 392 13.33 -24.44 -25.24
CA GLY A 392 13.48 -23.06 -24.82
C GLY A 392 14.93 -22.72 -24.53
N LEU A 393 15.30 -21.47 -24.81
CA LEU A 393 16.59 -20.85 -24.51
C LEU A 393 16.28 -19.59 -23.69
N SER A 394 15.89 -19.76 -22.43
CA SER A 394 15.47 -18.66 -21.53
C SER A 394 16.61 -18.22 -20.62
N SER A 395 16.47 -17.03 -19.99
CA SER A 395 17.52 -16.43 -19.14
C SER A 395 18.80 -16.24 -19.95
N LEU A 396 18.72 -15.34 -20.93
CA LEU A 396 19.86 -14.86 -21.71
C LEU A 396 20.04 -13.37 -21.42
N ASN A 397 20.74 -13.10 -20.33
CA ASN A 397 20.89 -11.79 -19.75
C ASN A 397 21.98 -10.99 -20.47
N HIS A 398 21.73 -9.69 -20.63
CA HIS A 398 22.72 -8.69 -21.02
C HIS A 398 22.56 -7.50 -20.10
N TRP A 399 23.57 -7.26 -19.26
CA TRP A 399 23.61 -6.12 -18.35
C TRP A 399 24.89 -5.30 -18.54
N ILE A 400 24.73 -3.98 -18.56
CA ILE A 400 25.80 -3.01 -18.75
C ILE A 400 25.90 -2.13 -17.51
N THR A 401 27.00 -2.26 -16.77
CA THR A 401 27.21 -1.54 -15.51
C THR A 401 28.66 -1.08 -15.38
N GLU A 402 29.00 -0.43 -14.27
CA GLU A 402 30.39 -0.08 -13.96
C GLU A 402 31.28 -1.30 -13.66
N TYR A 403 30.71 -2.50 -13.45
CA TYR A 403 31.41 -3.75 -13.15
C TYR A 403 31.42 -4.77 -14.31
N GLY A 404 30.87 -4.41 -15.47
CA GLY A 404 30.88 -5.30 -16.63
C GLY A 404 29.99 -4.85 -17.79
N ASN A 405 30.20 -5.50 -18.93
CA ASN A 405 29.28 -5.56 -20.05
C ASN A 405 29.00 -7.04 -20.28
N HIS A 406 28.21 -7.63 -19.38
CA HIS A 406 27.97 -9.06 -19.34
C HIS A 406 27.01 -9.46 -20.45
N LEU A 407 27.34 -10.52 -21.16
CA LEU A 407 26.53 -11.05 -22.24
C LEU A 407 26.45 -12.57 -22.17
N GLU A 408 25.22 -13.07 -22.09
CA GLU A 408 24.89 -14.48 -22.28
C GLU A 408 24.40 -14.73 -23.70
N ALA A 409 24.87 -15.82 -24.31
CA ALA A 409 24.59 -16.14 -25.70
C ALA A 409 24.52 -17.66 -25.96
N VAL A 410 23.72 -18.06 -26.95
CA VAL A 410 23.64 -19.46 -27.41
C VAL A 410 23.93 -19.55 -28.90
N GLU A 411 24.99 -20.25 -29.28
CA GLU A 411 25.26 -20.66 -30.65
C GLU A 411 24.51 -21.98 -30.93
N VAL A 412 23.41 -21.93 -31.66
CA VAL A 412 22.53 -23.10 -31.87
C VAL A 412 23.11 -24.17 -32.81
N GLY A 413 24.20 -23.85 -33.53
CA GLY A 413 24.83 -24.77 -34.48
C GLY A 413 23.89 -25.19 -35.63
N ASP A 414 23.91 -26.48 -35.97
CA ASP A 414 23.06 -27.09 -37.00
C ASP A 414 21.60 -27.34 -36.53
N ASN A 415 21.24 -26.93 -35.31
CA ASN A 415 19.84 -26.79 -34.89
C ASN A 415 19.20 -25.57 -35.57
N GLU A 416 17.93 -25.29 -35.31
CA GLU A 416 17.20 -24.18 -35.97
C GLU A 416 16.60 -23.25 -34.92
N TYR A 417 17.18 -22.05 -34.81
CA TYR A 417 16.70 -21.01 -33.91
C TYR A 417 15.27 -20.56 -34.27
N ILE A 418 14.46 -20.33 -33.24
CA ILE A 418 13.09 -19.82 -33.32
C ILE A 418 13.06 -18.47 -32.58
N GLN A 419 12.79 -17.40 -33.31
CA GLN A 419 12.63 -16.07 -32.75
C GLN A 419 11.33 -15.98 -31.94
N ILE A 420 11.40 -15.49 -30.70
CA ILE A 420 10.22 -15.21 -29.88
C ILE A 420 9.75 -13.76 -30.13
N PRO A 421 8.45 -13.52 -30.41
CA PRO A 421 7.93 -12.16 -30.64
C PRO A 421 8.14 -11.28 -29.40
N GLY A 422 8.61 -10.04 -29.62
CA GLY A 422 8.86 -9.08 -28.55
C GLY A 422 10.04 -9.38 -27.62
N SER A 423 10.78 -10.48 -27.86
CA SER A 423 12.03 -10.77 -27.15
C SER A 423 13.14 -9.79 -27.53
N SER A 424 14.02 -9.48 -26.59
CA SER A 424 15.27 -8.75 -26.83
C SER A 424 16.31 -9.64 -27.51
N ILE A 425 16.19 -10.97 -27.36
CA ILE A 425 17.09 -11.96 -27.93
C ILE A 425 16.87 -12.05 -29.44
N GLN A 426 17.93 -11.87 -30.21
CA GLN A 426 17.93 -12.00 -31.66
C GLN A 426 19.08 -12.89 -32.11
N ASN A 427 18.92 -13.52 -33.28
CA ASN A 427 19.98 -14.33 -33.89
C ASN A 427 20.94 -13.44 -34.69
N HIS A 428 22.13 -13.24 -34.15
CA HIS A 428 23.22 -12.51 -34.77
C HIS A 428 24.22 -13.51 -35.37
N ASN A 429 24.04 -13.83 -36.66
CA ASN A 429 24.93 -14.70 -37.44
C ASN A 429 25.17 -16.11 -36.86
N GLY A 430 24.16 -16.70 -36.22
CA GLY A 430 24.21 -18.05 -35.62
C GLY A 430 24.31 -18.05 -34.09
N SER A 431 24.55 -16.90 -33.47
CA SER A 431 24.56 -16.72 -32.01
C SER A 431 23.32 -15.92 -31.58
N ALA A 432 22.51 -16.50 -30.70
CA ALA A 432 21.32 -15.89 -30.13
C ALA A 432 21.66 -15.17 -28.82
N TYR A 433 21.50 -13.85 -28.77
CA TYR A 433 21.73 -13.01 -27.60
C TYR A 433 20.96 -11.67 -27.71
N SER A 434 20.94 -10.86 -26.64
CA SER A 434 20.40 -9.49 -26.70
C SER A 434 21.48 -8.52 -27.18
N GLU A 435 21.31 -7.80 -28.29
CA GLU A 435 22.31 -6.81 -28.75
C GLU A 435 22.56 -5.67 -27.75
N LYS A 436 21.55 -5.36 -26.94
CA LYS A 436 21.54 -4.27 -25.95
C LYS A 436 21.20 -4.81 -24.57
N ASP A 437 21.47 -3.99 -23.56
CA ASP A 437 21.04 -4.23 -22.18
C ASP A 437 19.53 -4.58 -22.15
N ASN A 438 19.22 -5.76 -21.61
CA ASN A 438 17.86 -6.22 -21.36
C ASN A 438 17.55 -6.30 -19.86
N GLN A 439 18.50 -5.97 -18.98
CA GLN A 439 18.34 -6.08 -17.54
C GLN A 439 17.73 -4.83 -16.89
N TYR A 440 18.07 -3.64 -17.38
CA TYR A 440 17.78 -2.37 -16.69
C TYR A 440 17.07 -1.36 -17.59
N LYS A 441 15.89 -0.89 -17.16
CA LYS A 441 15.15 0.18 -17.85
C LYS A 441 15.95 1.49 -17.96
N THR A 442 16.83 1.77 -17.01
CA THR A 442 17.76 2.91 -17.04
C THR A 442 18.73 2.86 -18.21
N ASN A 443 19.00 1.65 -18.72
CA ASN A 443 19.91 1.40 -19.84
C ASN A 443 19.15 1.21 -21.17
N GLY A 444 17.82 1.37 -21.17
CA GLY A 444 16.96 1.28 -22.35
C GLY A 444 16.22 -0.05 -22.52
N SER A 445 16.32 -0.98 -21.56
CA SER A 445 15.48 -2.19 -21.55
C SER A 445 13.98 -1.85 -21.43
N ALA A 446 13.13 -2.70 -22.00
CA ALA A 446 11.67 -2.57 -21.87
C ALA A 446 11.15 -2.99 -20.48
N PHE A 447 11.83 -3.95 -19.85
CA PHE A 447 11.47 -4.53 -18.55
C PHE A 447 12.72 -4.62 -17.66
N ASN A 448 12.57 -4.46 -16.34
CA ASN A 448 13.68 -4.80 -15.45
C ASN A 448 13.78 -6.33 -15.30
N GLY A 449 14.99 -6.88 -15.31
CA GLY A 449 15.23 -8.31 -15.03
C GLY A 449 15.26 -8.63 -13.54
N ASP A 450 15.68 -7.66 -12.71
CA ASP A 450 15.85 -7.82 -11.26
C ASP A 450 14.54 -7.73 -10.45
N GLY A 451 14.56 -8.36 -9.27
CA GLY A 451 13.50 -8.30 -8.25
C GLY A 451 12.41 -9.36 -8.40
N GLU A 452 11.48 -9.42 -7.44
CA GLU A 452 10.44 -10.48 -7.39
C GLU A 452 9.47 -10.46 -8.59
N ASN A 453 9.37 -9.33 -9.30
CA ASN A 453 8.55 -9.14 -10.49
C ASN A 453 9.38 -8.93 -11.78
N GLY A 454 10.71 -9.04 -11.70
CA GLY A 454 11.59 -8.88 -12.85
C GLY A 454 11.33 -9.95 -13.91
N TRP A 455 11.65 -9.67 -15.18
CA TRP A 455 11.38 -10.64 -16.26
C TRP A 455 12.12 -11.97 -16.04
N ASP A 456 13.30 -11.93 -15.42
CA ASP A 456 14.17 -13.07 -15.15
C ASP A 456 13.95 -13.70 -13.75
N ALA A 457 12.87 -13.31 -13.06
CA ALA A 457 12.53 -13.86 -11.76
C ALA A 457 12.13 -15.35 -11.88
N ILE A 458 13.02 -16.28 -11.50
CA ILE A 458 12.74 -17.74 -11.47
C ILE A 458 12.36 -18.26 -10.08
N ASN A 459 11.74 -19.43 -10.01
CA ASN A 459 11.54 -20.24 -8.78
C ASN A 459 12.73 -21.20 -8.55
N ASP A 460 12.80 -21.84 -7.37
CA ASP A 460 13.84 -22.81 -7.00
C ASP A 460 13.90 -24.05 -7.94
N ASP A 461 12.79 -24.38 -8.59
CA ASP A 461 12.67 -25.43 -9.62
C ASP A 461 13.16 -24.98 -11.01
N GLY A 462 13.50 -23.70 -11.20
CA GLY A 462 13.91 -23.11 -12.47
C GLY A 462 12.75 -22.55 -13.31
N THR A 463 11.50 -22.66 -12.87
CA THR A 463 10.35 -22.13 -13.63
C THR A 463 10.28 -20.59 -13.55
N PRO A 464 10.03 -19.87 -14.67
CA PRO A 464 9.86 -18.42 -14.63
C PRO A 464 8.59 -17.99 -13.88
N ARG A 465 8.70 -17.00 -13.00
CA ARG A 465 7.58 -16.38 -12.25
C ARG A 465 6.87 -15.29 -13.06
N SER A 466 7.60 -14.54 -13.89
CA SER A 466 7.05 -13.37 -14.58
C SER A 466 6.34 -13.71 -15.89
N LYS A 467 5.30 -12.95 -16.22
CA LYS A 467 4.68 -12.95 -17.56
C LYS A 467 5.63 -12.41 -18.64
N SER A 468 6.61 -11.57 -18.28
CA SER A 468 7.57 -10.98 -19.22
C SER A 468 8.81 -11.85 -19.48
N ALA A 469 8.90 -13.07 -18.93
CA ALA A 469 10.06 -13.95 -19.11
C ALA A 469 10.41 -14.28 -20.57
N PHE A 470 9.47 -14.12 -21.50
CA PHE A 470 9.74 -14.21 -22.95
C PHE A 470 10.73 -13.15 -23.46
N TYR A 471 10.92 -12.05 -22.72
CA TYR A 471 11.72 -10.90 -23.12
C TYR A 471 13.21 -11.22 -23.21
N GLY A 472 13.75 -12.04 -22.31
CA GLY A 472 15.12 -12.54 -22.38
C GLY A 472 15.19 -14.00 -22.85
N ALA A 473 14.32 -14.41 -23.76
CA ALA A 473 14.24 -15.79 -24.22
C ALA A 473 14.24 -15.95 -25.76
N GLY A 474 14.92 -17.00 -26.21
CA GLY A 474 14.78 -17.60 -27.54
C GLY A 474 14.21 -19.02 -27.45
N ALA A 475 14.18 -19.71 -28.59
CA ALA A 475 13.97 -21.15 -28.65
C ALA A 475 14.74 -21.77 -29.83
N MET A 476 14.76 -23.10 -29.90
CA MET A 476 15.26 -23.82 -31.07
C MET A 476 14.41 -25.06 -31.37
N THR A 477 14.25 -25.39 -32.65
CA THR A 477 14.00 -26.78 -33.06
C THR A 477 15.30 -27.55 -32.89
N TYR A 478 15.34 -28.45 -31.92
CA TYR A 478 16.47 -29.28 -31.59
C TYR A 478 16.53 -30.51 -32.52
N LYS A 479 17.64 -30.65 -33.26
CA LYS A 479 17.86 -31.66 -34.30
C LYS A 479 18.85 -32.74 -33.88
N GLY A 480 19.12 -32.87 -32.58
CA GLY A 480 20.10 -33.81 -32.05
C GLY A 480 21.56 -33.39 -32.28
N GLN A 481 21.81 -32.11 -32.58
CA GLN A 481 23.14 -31.56 -32.84
C GLN A 481 23.62 -30.75 -31.63
N PRO A 482 24.93 -30.72 -31.34
CA PRO A 482 25.46 -29.89 -30.25
C PRO A 482 25.15 -28.41 -30.44
N PHE A 483 25.02 -27.69 -29.33
CA PHE A 483 24.91 -26.23 -29.27
C PHE A 483 25.86 -25.70 -28.19
N THR A 484 26.28 -24.45 -28.29
CA THR A 484 27.25 -23.85 -27.37
C THR A 484 26.61 -22.70 -26.60
N VAL A 485 26.79 -22.70 -25.28
CA VAL A 485 26.35 -21.61 -24.39
C VAL A 485 27.59 -20.83 -23.94
N THR A 486 27.52 -19.50 -23.95
CA THR A 486 28.63 -18.65 -23.49
C THR A 486 28.15 -17.53 -22.59
N ALA A 487 28.93 -17.22 -21.55
CA ALA A 487 28.76 -16.06 -20.69
C ALA A 487 30.11 -15.39 -20.43
N GLY A 488 30.17 -14.06 -20.44
CA GLY A 488 31.40 -13.31 -20.24
C GLY A 488 31.18 -11.81 -20.33
N GLY A 489 32.27 -11.04 -20.23
CA GLY A 489 32.22 -9.57 -20.29
C GLY A 489 32.17 -8.85 -18.94
N ASN A 490 32.24 -9.58 -17.82
CA ASN A 490 32.50 -9.02 -16.49
C ASN A 490 33.86 -8.31 -16.43
N ASP A 491 34.01 -7.36 -15.51
CA ASP A 491 35.33 -6.86 -15.13
C ASP A 491 36.10 -7.83 -14.24
N GLN A 492 37.40 -7.57 -14.09
CA GLN A 492 38.30 -8.37 -13.27
C GLN A 492 37.79 -8.45 -11.82
N TYR A 493 37.98 -9.62 -11.20
CA TYR A 493 37.55 -9.96 -9.83
C TYR A 493 36.04 -10.09 -9.61
N LEU A 494 35.19 -9.89 -10.62
CA LEU A 494 33.76 -10.21 -10.55
C LEU A 494 33.51 -11.57 -11.22
N PRO A 495 33.29 -12.68 -10.47
CA PRO A 495 33.08 -14.00 -11.05
C PRO A 495 32.02 -14.02 -12.13
N THR A 496 32.31 -14.67 -13.25
CA THR A 496 31.34 -14.88 -14.33
C THR A 496 30.59 -16.17 -14.04
N THR A 497 29.26 -16.13 -14.09
CA THR A 497 28.38 -17.24 -13.74
C THR A 497 27.16 -17.24 -14.66
N ILE A 498 26.68 -18.41 -15.07
CA ILE A 498 25.44 -18.59 -15.84
C ILE A 498 24.70 -19.85 -15.39
N TRP A 499 23.43 -19.71 -15.00
CA TRP A 499 22.52 -20.85 -14.91
C TRP A 499 21.73 -20.93 -16.22
N PHE A 500 22.19 -21.80 -17.11
CA PHE A 500 21.52 -22.06 -18.37
C PHE A 500 20.58 -23.27 -18.24
N SER A 501 19.37 -23.16 -18.79
CA SER A 501 18.44 -24.28 -18.93
C SER A 501 17.99 -24.46 -20.38
N ALA A 502 18.06 -25.71 -20.87
CA ALA A 502 17.51 -26.11 -22.15
C ALA A 502 16.53 -27.27 -21.93
N ASN A 503 15.24 -26.95 -21.99
CA ASN A 503 14.16 -27.90 -21.81
C ASN A 503 12.95 -27.52 -22.71
N SER A 504 11.86 -28.28 -22.68
CA SER A 504 10.68 -28.02 -23.54
C SER A 504 9.75 -26.91 -23.05
N VAL A 505 10.02 -26.28 -21.91
CA VAL A 505 9.31 -25.09 -21.43
C VAL A 505 9.85 -23.87 -22.15
N VAL A 506 9.10 -23.37 -23.14
CA VAL A 506 9.48 -22.17 -23.89
C VAL A 506 8.81 -20.95 -23.29
N SER A 507 9.59 -19.93 -22.96
CA SER A 507 9.10 -18.64 -22.47
C SER A 507 8.53 -17.83 -23.65
N VAL A 508 7.21 -17.81 -23.79
CA VAL A 508 6.48 -17.14 -24.88
C VAL A 508 5.57 -16.02 -24.37
N PRO A 509 5.22 -15.02 -25.19
CA PRO A 509 4.29 -13.95 -24.82
C PRO A 509 2.94 -14.49 -24.33
N LYS A 510 2.47 -13.98 -23.20
CA LYS A 510 1.19 -14.33 -22.58
C LYS A 510 0.27 -13.11 -22.55
N ASP A 511 -1.03 -13.33 -22.47
CA ASP A 511 -2.03 -12.26 -22.34
C ASP A 511 -1.68 -11.37 -21.12
N PRO A 512 -1.38 -10.07 -21.32
CA PRO A 512 -1.10 -9.16 -20.21
C PRO A 512 -2.33 -8.96 -19.31
N GLY A 513 -3.55 -9.07 -19.85
CA GLY A 513 -4.81 -8.87 -19.16
C GLY A 513 -5.44 -7.52 -19.46
N GLN A 514 -5.99 -6.86 -18.44
CA GLN A 514 -6.56 -5.52 -18.58
C GLN A 514 -5.47 -4.45 -18.55
N ALA A 515 -5.68 -3.38 -19.32
CA ALA A 515 -4.78 -2.22 -19.32
C ALA A 515 -4.79 -1.54 -17.93
N PRO A 516 -3.65 -0.98 -17.46
CA PRO A 516 -3.61 -0.19 -16.24
C PRO A 516 -4.61 0.97 -16.26
N GLU A 517 -5.28 1.21 -15.14
CA GLU A 517 -6.17 2.37 -14.99
C GLU A 517 -5.36 3.64 -14.66
N LYS A 518 -5.73 4.75 -15.28
CA LYS A 518 -5.08 6.04 -15.01
C LYS A 518 -5.59 6.58 -13.66
N PRO A 519 -4.72 7.00 -12.73
CA PRO A 519 -5.17 7.64 -11.49
C PRO A 519 -5.89 8.96 -11.77
N GLU A 520 -6.82 9.32 -10.90
CA GLU A 520 -7.54 10.59 -10.93
C GLU A 520 -6.87 11.64 -10.01
N PRO A 521 -6.81 12.92 -10.44
CA PRO A 521 -6.25 13.99 -9.62
C PRO A 521 -7.16 14.32 -8.44
N VAL A 522 -6.57 14.76 -7.33
CA VAL A 522 -7.29 15.17 -6.12
C VAL A 522 -7.91 16.56 -6.35
N GLU A 523 -9.25 16.67 -6.24
CA GLU A 523 -9.94 17.96 -6.34
C GLU A 523 -9.52 18.94 -5.23
N ASP A 524 -9.60 20.24 -5.52
CA ASP A 524 -9.41 21.29 -4.52
C ASP A 524 -10.55 21.25 -3.47
N PRO A 525 -10.23 21.28 -2.15
CA PRO A 525 -11.23 21.41 -1.10
C PRO A 525 -12.12 22.64 -1.31
N LYS A 526 -13.43 22.48 -1.16
CA LYS A 526 -14.41 23.56 -1.40
C LYS A 526 -14.64 24.32 -0.10
N LYS A 527 -14.21 25.58 -0.08
CA LYS A 527 -14.37 26.44 1.11
C LYS A 527 -15.86 26.59 1.47
N PRO A 528 -16.25 26.33 2.73
CA PRO A 528 -17.63 26.51 3.20
C PRO A 528 -18.12 27.96 3.05
N GLU A 529 -19.42 28.12 2.76
CA GLU A 529 -20.08 29.42 2.76
C GLU A 529 -20.46 29.84 4.19
N ALA A 530 -20.20 31.09 4.55
CA ALA A 530 -20.58 31.63 5.84
C ALA A 530 -22.12 31.76 5.98
N PRO A 531 -22.69 31.53 7.17
CA PRO A 531 -24.13 31.65 7.35
C PRO A 531 -24.57 33.11 7.20
N LYS A 532 -25.74 33.32 6.58
CA LYS A 532 -26.32 34.65 6.37
C LYS A 532 -26.70 35.28 7.71
N THR A 533 -26.52 36.60 7.83
CA THR A 533 -27.03 37.42 8.95
C THR A 533 -28.52 37.17 9.16
N LEU A 534 -28.91 37.03 10.43
CA LEU A 534 -30.29 36.84 10.85
C LEU A 534 -30.93 38.19 11.21
N GLU A 535 -32.03 38.54 10.54
CA GLU A 535 -32.83 39.72 10.87
C GLU A 535 -33.92 39.36 11.88
N LEU A 536 -33.96 40.09 13.01
CA LEU A 536 -34.98 39.99 14.06
C LEU A 536 -35.58 41.37 14.36
N THR A 537 -36.82 41.37 14.86
CA THR A 537 -37.52 42.57 15.30
C THR A 537 -38.11 42.40 16.70
N TRP A 538 -38.21 43.51 17.42
CA TRP A 538 -38.89 43.61 18.72
C TRP A 538 -39.68 44.93 18.79
N HIS A 539 -40.53 45.09 19.80
CA HIS A 539 -41.27 46.33 20.06
C HIS A 539 -41.46 46.57 21.55
N LYS A 540 -41.55 47.85 21.93
CA LYS A 540 -41.98 48.28 23.25
C LYS A 540 -43.48 48.04 23.44
N ASN A 541 -43.87 47.54 24.60
CA ASN A 541 -45.27 47.40 24.99
C ASN A 541 -45.70 48.55 25.90
N ILE A 542 -46.86 49.13 25.62
CA ILE A 542 -47.48 50.18 26.41
C ILE A 542 -48.87 49.76 26.89
N VAL A 543 -49.26 50.21 28.09
CA VAL A 543 -50.60 50.00 28.67
C VAL A 543 -51.22 51.37 28.95
N LYS A 544 -52.52 51.50 28.68
CA LYS A 544 -53.29 52.71 28.96
C LYS A 544 -54.35 52.43 30.02
N GLU A 545 -54.24 53.08 31.17
CA GLU A 545 -55.19 52.95 32.28
C GLU A 545 -55.96 54.26 32.46
N THR A 546 -57.30 54.18 32.44
CA THR A 546 -58.17 55.33 32.67
C THR A 546 -58.71 55.30 34.11
N ALA A 547 -58.25 56.23 34.94
CA ALA A 547 -58.66 56.35 36.34
C ALA A 547 -59.58 57.54 36.57
N VAL A 548 -60.58 57.40 37.46
CA VAL A 548 -61.47 58.49 37.87
C VAL A 548 -60.78 59.36 38.92
N ASN A 549 -60.76 60.68 38.71
CA ASN A 549 -60.13 61.63 39.63
C ASN A 549 -60.97 61.75 40.93
N PRO A 550 -60.39 61.59 42.12
CA PRO A 550 -61.15 61.64 43.38
C PRO A 550 -61.64 63.06 43.70
N ILE A 551 -62.95 63.22 43.82
CA ILE A 551 -63.60 64.49 44.23
C ILE A 551 -63.59 64.57 45.77
N PRO A 552 -63.15 65.69 46.38
CA PRO A 552 -63.11 65.84 47.84
C PRO A 552 -64.52 66.05 48.43
N VAL A 553 -64.83 65.39 49.55
CA VAL A 553 -66.10 65.55 50.28
C VAL A 553 -65.84 65.82 51.77
N ILE A 554 -66.45 66.91 52.27
CA ILE A 554 -66.39 67.40 53.66
C ILE A 554 -67.69 66.96 54.38
N PRO A 555 -67.70 66.67 55.71
CA PRO A 555 -68.59 65.62 56.26
C PRO A 555 -69.92 66.09 56.91
N ILE A 556 -70.72 65.08 57.30
CA ILE A 556 -71.92 65.05 58.20
C ILE A 556 -73.19 65.82 57.72
N VAL A 557 -74.43 65.40 58.02
CA VAL A 557 -75.05 64.94 59.30
C VAL A 557 -76.09 63.80 59.10
N PRO A 558 -76.28 62.87 60.06
CA PRO A 558 -77.22 61.73 59.95
C PRO A 558 -78.55 61.89 60.72
N THR A 559 -79.59 61.14 60.32
CA THR A 559 -80.60 60.61 61.28
C THR A 559 -81.14 59.24 60.82
N THR A 560 -81.20 58.29 61.75
CA THR A 560 -81.60 56.87 61.60
C THR A 560 -83.06 56.62 61.96
N VAL A 561 -83.70 55.54 61.44
CA VAL A 561 -84.49 54.60 62.28
C VAL A 561 -84.43 53.15 61.75
N THR A 562 -84.09 52.27 62.68
CA THR A 562 -84.07 50.79 62.73
C THR A 562 -85.32 50.04 62.25
N THR A 563 -85.16 48.86 61.63
CA THR A 563 -85.88 47.61 62.01
C THR A 563 -85.24 46.33 61.42
N VAL A 564 -85.59 45.16 61.97
CA VAL A 564 -84.85 43.88 61.93
C VAL A 564 -85.74 42.73 61.40
N LYS A 565 -85.18 41.72 60.68
CA LYS A 565 -85.43 40.25 60.90
C LYS A 565 -84.81 39.28 59.87
N THR A 566 -84.26 38.18 60.40
CA THR A 566 -83.98 36.83 59.83
C THR A 566 -85.26 35.94 59.81
N PRO A 567 -85.29 34.64 59.36
CA PRO A 567 -84.27 33.75 58.72
C PRO A 567 -84.75 32.89 57.48
N ASP A 568 -83.88 31.95 57.02
CA ASP A 568 -84.15 30.64 56.32
C ASP A 568 -84.68 30.60 54.84
N PRO A 569 -84.64 29.45 54.09
CA PRO A 569 -83.79 28.23 54.11
C PRO A 569 -83.34 27.67 52.70
N GLN A 570 -82.76 26.46 52.65
CA GLN A 570 -82.34 25.66 51.45
C GLN A 570 -83.44 24.70 50.92
N PRO A 571 -83.40 24.18 49.65
CA PRO A 571 -83.24 22.70 49.42
C PRO A 571 -82.63 22.23 48.05
N GLN A 572 -82.50 20.90 47.87
CA GLN A 572 -81.99 20.07 46.72
C GLN A 572 -83.17 19.19 46.15
N PRO A 573 -83.04 18.08 45.35
CA PRO A 573 -82.11 17.59 44.28
C PRO A 573 -82.82 16.97 43.01
N GLN A 574 -82.08 16.43 42.00
CA GLN A 574 -82.18 15.05 41.38
C GLN A 574 -81.52 14.87 39.97
N THR A 575 -81.28 13.61 39.55
CA THR A 575 -80.48 13.02 38.42
C THR A 575 -81.35 12.09 37.51
N PRO A 576 -80.88 11.18 36.59
CA PRO A 576 -79.67 10.98 35.72
C PRO A 576 -80.01 10.55 34.23
N THR A 577 -79.02 10.20 33.37
CA THR A 577 -78.96 8.92 32.58
C THR A 577 -77.69 8.71 31.70
N THR A 578 -77.42 7.44 31.33
CA THR A 578 -76.21 6.83 30.69
C THR A 578 -76.53 6.31 29.24
N PRO A 579 -75.62 5.69 28.40
CA PRO A 579 -74.73 4.54 28.69
C PRO A 579 -73.33 4.47 27.99
N ILE A 580 -72.58 3.39 28.28
CA ILE A 580 -71.22 3.01 27.81
C ILE A 580 -71.32 1.85 26.78
N PRO A 581 -70.28 1.47 25.99
CA PRO A 581 -69.34 0.41 26.48
C PRO A 581 -67.88 0.34 25.89
N VAL A 582 -66.89 0.12 26.80
CA VAL A 582 -65.86 -0.96 26.83
C VAL A 582 -64.86 -1.20 25.65
N LYS A 583 -63.53 -1.32 25.95
CA LYS A 583 -62.61 -2.51 25.79
C LYS A 583 -61.09 -2.11 25.74
N MET A 584 -60.26 -2.36 26.76
CA MET A 584 -59.37 -3.53 27.08
C MET A 584 -58.01 -3.66 26.34
N ALA A 585 -57.04 -4.24 27.07
CA ALA A 585 -55.59 -4.41 26.88
C ALA A 585 -55.02 -5.20 25.65
N GLU A 586 -53.67 -5.25 25.59
CA GLU A 586 -52.72 -5.99 24.71
C GLU A 586 -52.93 -7.54 24.70
N PRO A 587 -52.19 -8.42 23.94
CA PRO A 587 -51.04 -8.25 22.99
C PRO A 587 -51.03 -9.16 21.69
N LYS A 588 -49.90 -9.14 20.93
CA LYS A 588 -49.27 -10.20 20.04
C LYS A 588 -49.84 -10.66 18.65
N SER A 589 -48.96 -10.55 17.63
CA SER A 589 -48.77 -11.42 16.41
C SER A 589 -49.91 -11.44 15.34
N VAL A 590 -49.76 -11.81 14.04
CA VAL A 590 -48.90 -12.79 13.31
C VAL A 590 -48.58 -12.34 11.84
N ALA A 591 -47.52 -12.92 11.27
CA ALA A 591 -46.89 -12.89 9.93
C ALA A 591 -47.65 -12.71 8.57
N ALA A 592 -46.86 -12.20 7.59
CA ALA A 592 -46.70 -12.67 6.18
C ALA A 592 -47.86 -12.45 5.14
N PRO A 593 -47.63 -12.52 3.79
CA PRO A 593 -46.42 -12.99 3.08
C PRO A 593 -45.88 -12.17 1.88
N VAL A 594 -44.54 -12.25 1.72
CA VAL A 594 -43.77 -12.56 0.49
C VAL A 594 -44.25 -12.06 -0.88
N GLN A 595 -43.37 -11.32 -1.57
CA GLN A 595 -43.18 -11.47 -3.02
C GLN A 595 -41.71 -11.73 -3.34
N LYS A 596 -41.46 -12.75 -4.17
CA LYS A 596 -40.12 -13.19 -4.61
C LYS A 596 -39.61 -12.30 -5.74
N GLN A 597 -38.29 -12.08 -5.78
CA GLN A 597 -37.57 -11.96 -7.05
C GLN A 597 -36.35 -12.90 -7.02
N ALA A 598 -36.02 -13.45 -8.19
CA ALA A 598 -35.24 -14.69 -8.30
C ALA A 598 -33.74 -14.46 -8.41
N ALA A 599 -32.97 -15.40 -7.84
CA ALA A 599 -31.60 -15.69 -8.24
C ALA A 599 -31.57 -17.06 -8.95
N LEU A 600 -30.68 -17.23 -9.93
CA LEU A 600 -30.17 -18.48 -10.54
C LEU A 600 -29.27 -18.10 -11.74
N PRO A 601 -28.27 -18.91 -12.15
CA PRO A 601 -27.57 -19.97 -11.41
C PRO A 601 -26.04 -19.76 -11.34
N GLN A 602 -25.39 -20.35 -10.33
CA GLN A 602 -24.03 -20.86 -10.52
C GLN A 602 -24.12 -22.21 -11.25
N THR A 603 -23.26 -22.43 -12.23
CA THR A 603 -22.90 -23.77 -12.71
C THR A 603 -21.51 -24.08 -12.18
N GLY A 604 -21.40 -25.04 -11.26
CA GLY A 604 -20.14 -25.71 -11.02
C GLY A 604 -19.94 -26.84 -12.03
N ASP A 605 -18.72 -27.33 -12.16
CA ASP A 605 -18.53 -28.74 -11.83
C ASP A 605 -17.13 -28.99 -11.28
N SER A 606 -17.06 -29.98 -10.39
CA SER A 606 -15.88 -30.35 -9.62
C SER A 606 -15.16 -31.56 -10.20
N ASN A 607 -13.89 -31.73 -9.86
CA ASN A 607 -13.40 -33.03 -9.43
C ASN A 607 -12.24 -32.86 -8.45
N GLY A 608 -12.34 -33.51 -7.29
CA GLY A 608 -11.29 -33.53 -6.29
C GLY A 608 -11.26 -34.86 -5.55
N TYR A 609 -10.08 -35.20 -5.05
CA TYR A 609 -9.80 -36.20 -4.03
C TYR A 609 -8.50 -35.72 -3.33
N GLY A 610 -8.34 -35.69 -2.00
CA GLY A 610 -9.27 -36.03 -0.92
C GLY A 610 -8.51 -36.66 0.25
N LEU A 611 -8.37 -35.93 1.37
CA LEU A 611 -7.93 -36.30 2.74
C LEU A 611 -7.60 -34.96 3.45
N ALA A 612 -8.30 -34.44 4.46
CA ALA A 612 -8.66 -34.99 5.78
C ALA A 612 -7.40 -35.43 6.58
N ALA A 613 -7.10 -34.92 7.79
CA ALA A 613 -7.83 -34.01 8.68
C ALA A 613 -6.90 -33.27 9.67
N PHE A 614 -7.50 -32.60 10.66
CA PHE A 614 -7.00 -31.78 11.79
C PHE A 614 -6.98 -30.26 11.49
N GLY A 615 -7.48 -29.38 12.36
CA GLY A 615 -8.03 -29.58 13.70
C GLY A 615 -7.89 -28.29 14.52
N VAL A 616 -8.99 -27.53 14.63
CA VAL A 616 -9.24 -26.32 15.44
C VAL A 616 -8.17 -25.96 16.51
N GLY A 617 -7.64 -24.73 16.46
CA GLY A 617 -6.73 -24.24 17.52
C GLY A 617 -6.15 -22.83 17.37
N ILE A 618 -6.97 -21.79 17.11
CA ILE A 618 -6.54 -20.39 17.29
C ILE A 618 -7.07 -19.90 18.64
N VAL A 619 -6.19 -19.40 19.52
CA VAL A 619 -6.43 -18.32 20.51
C VAL A 619 -5.16 -18.09 21.35
N LEU A 620 -4.80 -16.80 21.54
CA LEU A 620 -3.82 -16.25 22.50
C LEU A 620 -2.33 -16.72 22.44
N TYR A 621 -1.44 -15.82 22.01
CA TYR A 621 -0.29 -15.39 22.83
C TYR A 621 0.26 -14.05 22.34
N ALA A 622 -0.10 -12.96 23.04
CA ALA A 622 0.43 -11.61 22.81
C ALA A 622 0.43 -10.81 24.12
N ALA A 623 1.38 -11.10 25.01
CA ALA A 623 1.81 -10.26 26.13
C ALA A 623 3.05 -10.90 26.79
N LEU A 624 3.94 -10.05 27.35
CA LEU A 624 5.21 -10.42 28.00
C LEU A 624 6.24 -10.96 26.97
N THR A 625 7.39 -10.33 26.75
CA THR A 625 8.31 -9.79 27.77
C THR A 625 8.86 -8.40 27.45
N LEU A 626 8.82 -7.52 28.46
CA LEU A 626 9.72 -6.38 28.59
C LEU A 626 10.08 -6.28 30.09
N LEU A 627 11.38 -6.27 30.42
CA LEU A 627 12.07 -6.13 31.73
C LEU A 627 13.00 -7.32 32.06
N GLY A 628 14.24 -6.98 32.43
CA GLY A 628 15.36 -7.91 32.64
C GLY A 628 16.30 -7.94 31.42
N SER A 629 17.58 -7.51 31.48
CA SER A 629 18.38 -7.09 32.64
C SER A 629 19.40 -5.99 32.27
N ARG A 630 19.91 -5.29 33.28
CA ARG A 630 20.97 -4.26 33.18
C ARG A 630 22.20 -4.75 33.95
N LYS A 631 23.41 -4.44 33.45
CA LYS A 631 24.75 -4.53 34.11
C LYS A 631 25.39 -5.95 34.18
N MET A 632 26.60 -6.11 33.60
CA MET A 632 27.98 -6.06 34.21
C MET A 632 28.33 -7.39 34.93
N ASP A 633 29.53 -7.99 34.82
CA ASP A 633 30.79 -7.62 34.15
C ASP A 633 31.67 -8.88 33.88
N GLU A 634 32.80 -8.69 33.17
CA GLU A 634 34.08 -9.45 33.23
C GLU A 634 34.11 -10.99 33.01
N HIS A 635 34.79 -11.42 31.95
CA HIS A 635 36.21 -11.82 32.08
C HIS A 635 36.94 -11.92 30.72
N GLU A 636 38.24 -11.58 30.73
CA GLU A 636 39.20 -11.81 29.64
C GLU A 636 39.73 -13.25 29.65
N ASP A 637 39.90 -13.85 28.46
CA ASP A 637 41.13 -14.49 27.96
C ASP A 637 40.97 -14.84 26.45
#